data_AF-A0A319AHJ1-F1
#
_entry.id   AF-A0A319AHJ1-F1
#
_cell.length_a   1.000
_cell.length_b   1.000
_cell.length_c   1.000
_cell.angle_alpha   90.00
_cell.angle_beta   90.00
_cell.angle_gamma   90.00
#
_symmetry.space_group_name_H-M   'P 1'
#
loop_
_entity.id
_entity.type
_entity.pdbx_description
1 polymer ?
#
loop_
_entity_poly.entity_id
_entity_poly.type
_entity_poly.pdbx_seq_one_letter_code
_entity_poly.pdbx_strand_id
1 'polypeptide(L)'
;MKQPTQITQYLQYKQDTQDVATWLLTTDPEFKPKGPGRLKGKARKDAKEGKPSPQGPTEYVLTLKELVERAKRIVAGGQVQEVPALIAIKLRRSIVRRRYQRRYYAQDGDTASNASHEHFVSVLEEMEEILKPILPRNTRKEEQPSSDAAALGNMFEALELEETAPETEEPSSSSSTAATTPTPETPADVICTLEQAAADKPTGLFALEMVMQDLWHMMRFVRESWQQYREGRLSVTAAAIAGMVAQGIHMNSMTELREEEIFIPVDFDAWIGSLLVIRDIRRAAAKGDEADGEDFQGFDRFLTDLSSLPSLIEDFTAHRNVTGDNAATLLAELPKCDWTGDMSSEERHRTLVEEALLQHMVFYLWQKSQAPQDLPVWDILTYETNQLYRSLELSINMVIAAWAHIEVRSALGPEHGKAYAELQAFADSAVPQISELLEGHPVMPEIYRELETGALKFREELRYWTSPDLTQACQLLTALPELSEQLLTYWKVGFYYEGIRWANDFGALVSLVQLYNAAKQEDILPPGWSWPTGQRLMARYPDMFVERRPPRSRRKYEDALRRVYGFPADRGREMRQVWQFTLQVSLLNSLDMFNWTAAEISRVLQESRLCPSLAASMRKRGGEPNLRPVDALERLRQCIEDEVILINDTAWFRYHVGAWKIVHRLYEMMATLSGPDDQRIREWELCLHFRNISYITIDLFHHPRWRELLQQLAQFMQEVFP
;
A
#
# COMPACT_ATOMS: atom_id res chain seq x y z
N MET A 1 -9.15 -13.35 17.97
CA MET A 1 -8.10 -12.59 17.25
C MET A 1 -8.85 -11.65 16.29
N LYS A 2 -8.81 -10.31 16.45
CA LYS A 2 -9.60 -9.41 15.58
C LYS A 2 -8.78 -8.96 14.36
N GLN A 3 -8.96 -9.68 13.25
CA GLN A 3 -9.00 -9.19 11.85
C GLN A 3 -9.58 -10.34 11.00
N PRO A 4 -10.51 -10.06 10.07
CA PRO A 4 -10.37 -9.03 9.04
C PRO A 4 -11.42 -7.91 9.15
N THR A 5 -11.09 -6.74 8.65
CA THR A 5 -12.06 -5.68 8.42
C THR A 5 -12.37 -5.64 6.93
N GLN A 6 -13.53 -6.20 6.59
CA GLN A 6 -14.05 -6.47 5.25
C GLN A 6 -13.63 -5.39 4.24
N ILE A 7 -13.14 -5.80 3.06
CA ILE A 7 -12.84 -4.86 1.97
C ILE A 7 -14.04 -4.73 1.05
N THR A 8 -14.64 -5.83 0.62
CA THR A 8 -15.60 -5.83 -0.51
C THR A 8 -17.04 -5.86 -0.05
N GLN A 9 -17.94 -5.39 -0.90
CA GLN A 9 -19.38 -5.52 -0.69
C GLN A 9 -19.82 -6.98 -0.57
N TYR A 10 -19.23 -7.89 -1.34
CA TYR A 10 -19.54 -9.32 -1.25
C TYR A 10 -19.19 -9.91 0.13
N LEU A 11 -17.97 -9.65 0.62
CA LEU A 11 -17.55 -10.09 1.97
C LEU A 11 -18.44 -9.47 3.05
N GLN A 12 -18.80 -8.20 2.87
CA GLN A 12 -19.69 -7.48 3.78
C GLN A 12 -21.10 -8.07 3.83
N TYR A 13 -21.65 -8.44 2.67
CA TYR A 13 -22.95 -9.08 2.56
C TYR A 13 -23.00 -10.38 3.40
N LYS A 14 -21.94 -11.19 3.35
CA LYS A 14 -21.83 -12.45 4.11
C LYS A 14 -21.71 -12.18 5.61
N GLN A 15 -20.77 -11.32 5.98
CA GLN A 15 -20.34 -11.15 7.35
C GLN A 15 -21.35 -10.38 8.22
N ASP A 16 -22.10 -9.43 7.66
CA ASP A 16 -23.07 -8.65 8.45
C ASP A 16 -24.14 -9.50 9.12
N THR A 17 -24.68 -10.44 8.38
CA THR A 17 -25.67 -11.42 8.86
C THR A 17 -25.08 -12.27 9.98
N GLN A 18 -23.82 -12.68 9.81
CA GLN A 18 -23.08 -13.49 10.76
C GLN A 18 -22.81 -12.73 12.06
N ASP A 19 -22.49 -11.45 11.97
CA ASP A 19 -22.23 -10.58 13.12
C ASP A 19 -23.50 -10.30 13.91
N VAL A 20 -24.62 -10.07 13.24
CA VAL A 20 -25.93 -9.95 13.88
C VAL A 20 -26.29 -11.24 14.62
N ALA A 21 -26.10 -12.40 13.98
CA ALA A 21 -26.36 -13.70 14.61
C ALA A 21 -25.43 -13.96 15.81
N THR A 22 -24.14 -13.63 15.69
CA THR A 22 -23.15 -13.78 16.76
C THR A 22 -23.46 -12.86 17.93
N TRP A 23 -23.87 -11.61 17.67
CA TRP A 23 -24.31 -10.69 18.70
C TRP A 23 -25.55 -11.24 19.43
N LEU A 24 -26.57 -11.70 18.72
CA LEU A 24 -27.76 -12.31 19.32
C LEU A 24 -27.43 -13.52 20.19
N LEU A 25 -26.52 -14.38 19.72
CA LEU A 25 -26.09 -15.55 20.46
C LEU A 25 -25.41 -15.17 21.78
N THR A 26 -24.40 -14.29 21.70
CA THR A 26 -23.56 -13.92 22.85
C THR A 26 -24.25 -13.00 23.84
N THR A 27 -25.31 -12.32 23.40
CA THR A 27 -26.09 -11.38 24.21
C THR A 27 -27.32 -12.02 24.84
N ASP A 28 -27.74 -13.20 24.38
CA ASP A 28 -28.89 -13.90 24.97
C ASP A 28 -28.62 -14.23 26.46
N PRO A 29 -29.50 -13.82 27.39
CA PRO A 29 -29.36 -14.09 28.83
C PRO A 29 -29.22 -15.58 29.18
N GLU A 30 -29.75 -16.47 28.34
CA GLU A 30 -29.68 -17.92 28.54
C GLU A 30 -28.44 -18.56 27.91
N PHE A 31 -27.66 -17.79 27.14
CA PHE A 31 -26.45 -18.32 26.51
C PHE A 31 -25.37 -18.58 27.54
N LYS A 32 -25.01 -19.84 27.68
CA LYS A 32 -23.84 -20.28 28.44
C LYS A 32 -22.85 -20.86 27.45
N PRO A 33 -21.69 -20.21 27.23
CA PRO A 33 -20.69 -20.76 26.33
C PRO A 33 -20.33 -22.16 26.83
N LYS A 34 -20.39 -23.15 25.95
CA LYS A 34 -19.85 -24.48 26.26
C LYS A 34 -18.36 -24.26 26.54
N GLY A 35 -17.96 -24.41 27.81
CA GLY A 35 -16.54 -24.37 28.18
C GLY A 35 -15.74 -25.35 27.32
N PRO A 36 -14.43 -25.14 27.14
CA PRO A 36 -13.61 -25.98 26.27
C PRO A 36 -13.80 -27.43 26.69
N GLY A 37 -14.46 -28.20 25.82
CA GLY A 37 -14.75 -29.60 26.09
C GLY A 37 -13.46 -30.32 26.48
N ARG A 38 -13.56 -31.28 27.41
CA ARG A 38 -12.44 -32.10 27.89
C ARG A 38 -11.50 -32.46 26.74
N LEU A 39 -10.28 -31.90 26.75
CA LEU A 39 -9.26 -32.12 25.72
C LEU A 39 -9.12 -33.63 25.44
N LYS A 40 -9.47 -34.05 24.22
CA LYS A 40 -9.35 -35.44 23.78
C LYS A 40 -8.02 -35.63 23.03
N GLY A 41 -7.34 -36.74 23.32
CA GLY A 41 -6.18 -37.20 22.55
C GLY A 41 -4.95 -36.29 22.65
N LYS A 42 -4.36 -35.99 21.49
CA LYS A 42 -3.03 -35.37 21.31
C LYS A 42 -2.87 -34.02 22.03
N ALA A 43 -3.92 -33.20 22.05
CA ALA A 43 -3.95 -31.92 22.78
C ALA A 43 -3.78 -32.07 24.30
N ARG A 44 -4.16 -33.23 24.88
CA ARG A 44 -3.91 -33.54 26.30
C ARG A 44 -2.46 -33.94 26.57
N LYS A 45 -1.74 -34.41 25.54
CA LYS A 45 -0.32 -34.74 25.57
C LYS A 45 0.52 -33.46 25.40
N ASP A 46 0.15 -32.61 24.45
CA ASP A 46 0.86 -31.36 24.15
C ASP A 46 0.73 -30.33 25.30
N ALA A 47 -0.42 -30.28 25.98
CA ALA A 47 -0.59 -29.47 27.20
C ALA A 47 0.22 -30.00 28.40
N LYS A 48 0.54 -31.30 28.43
CA LYS A 48 1.44 -31.90 29.43
C LYS A 48 2.92 -31.61 29.14
N GLU A 49 3.23 -31.24 27.90
CA GLU A 49 4.58 -30.91 27.42
C GLU A 49 4.85 -29.39 27.36
N GLY A 50 3.92 -28.56 27.85
CA GLY A 50 4.12 -27.11 27.98
C GLY A 50 4.10 -26.33 26.66
N LYS A 51 3.63 -26.91 25.56
CA LYS A 51 3.48 -26.20 24.29
C LYS A 51 2.12 -25.47 24.24
N PRO A 52 2.07 -24.17 23.91
CA PRO A 52 0.81 -23.46 23.73
C PRO A 52 0.09 -24.05 22.51
N SER A 53 -1.07 -24.67 22.73
CA SER A 53 -1.98 -25.08 21.66
C SER A 53 -2.92 -23.92 21.37
N PRO A 54 -3.02 -23.43 20.12
CA PRO A 54 -4.04 -22.45 19.76
C PRO A 54 -5.39 -23.15 19.78
N GLN A 55 -6.21 -22.84 20.79
CA GLN A 55 -7.61 -23.23 20.79
C GLN A 55 -8.34 -22.36 19.77
N GLY A 56 -8.88 -22.96 18.72
CA GLY A 56 -9.71 -22.27 17.73
C GLY A 56 -11.05 -21.81 18.31
N PRO A 57 -11.74 -20.87 17.63
CA PRO A 57 -13.05 -20.37 18.05
C PRO A 57 -14.10 -21.49 18.14
N THR A 58 -15.04 -21.36 19.08
CA THR A 58 -16.15 -22.32 19.21
C THR A 58 -17.27 -21.91 18.25
N GLU A 59 -17.61 -22.79 17.31
CA GLU A 59 -18.64 -22.57 16.30
C GLU A 59 -20.03 -23.02 16.79
N TYR A 60 -21.04 -22.18 16.58
CA TYR A 60 -22.46 -22.43 16.87
C TYR A 60 -23.28 -22.23 15.60
N VAL A 61 -24.31 -23.06 15.40
CA VAL A 61 -25.26 -22.91 14.30
C VAL A 61 -26.61 -22.50 14.87
N LEU A 62 -27.23 -21.46 14.32
CA LEU A 62 -28.58 -21.01 14.67
C LEU A 62 -29.58 -21.21 13.52
N THR A 63 -30.80 -21.58 13.87
CA THR A 63 -31.95 -21.58 12.95
C THR A 63 -32.58 -20.19 12.86
N LEU A 64 -33.33 -19.87 11.78
CA LEU A 64 -34.05 -18.60 11.68
C LEU A 64 -35.02 -18.38 12.86
N LYS A 65 -35.67 -19.45 13.29
CA LYS A 65 -36.56 -19.42 14.46
C LYS A 65 -35.80 -19.03 15.74
N GLU A 66 -34.61 -19.57 15.94
CA GLU A 66 -33.79 -19.24 17.11
C GLU A 66 -33.34 -17.79 17.10
N LEU A 67 -33.09 -17.17 15.94
CA LEU A 67 -32.76 -15.74 15.88
C LEU A 67 -33.89 -14.88 16.45
N VAL A 68 -35.12 -15.12 16.00
CA VAL A 68 -36.31 -14.39 16.46
C VAL A 68 -36.53 -14.60 17.96
N GLU A 69 -36.44 -15.84 18.44
CA GLU A 69 -36.62 -16.16 19.86
C GLU A 69 -35.55 -15.51 20.74
N ARG A 70 -34.30 -15.42 20.26
CA ARG A 70 -33.21 -14.73 20.95
C ARG A 70 -33.45 -13.23 21.02
N ALA A 71 -33.87 -12.61 19.92
CA ALA A 71 -34.21 -11.18 19.90
C ALA A 71 -35.33 -10.88 20.92
N LYS A 72 -36.39 -11.69 20.97
CA LYS A 72 -37.47 -11.57 21.96
C LYS A 72 -36.95 -11.68 23.39
N ARG A 73 -36.09 -12.65 23.70
CA ARG A 73 -35.50 -12.83 25.03
C ARG A 73 -34.61 -11.66 25.46
N ILE A 74 -33.80 -11.11 24.55
CA ILE A 74 -32.92 -9.97 24.83
C ILE A 74 -33.76 -8.75 25.23
N VAL A 75 -34.81 -8.44 24.45
CA VAL A 75 -35.70 -7.31 24.72
C VAL A 75 -36.49 -7.53 26.01
N ALA A 76 -37.05 -8.73 26.22
CA ALA A 76 -37.81 -9.06 27.42
C ALA A 76 -36.96 -9.11 28.69
N GLY A 77 -35.69 -9.53 28.57
CA GLY A 77 -34.76 -9.63 29.70
C GLY A 77 -34.29 -8.29 30.26
N GLY A 78 -34.38 -7.20 29.47
CA GLY A 78 -34.08 -5.83 29.90
C GLY A 78 -32.63 -5.57 30.32
N GLN A 79 -31.73 -6.56 30.17
CA GLN A 79 -30.30 -6.44 30.51
C GLN A 79 -29.53 -5.60 29.50
N VAL A 80 -30.00 -5.53 28.26
CA VAL A 80 -29.45 -4.69 27.19
C VAL A 80 -30.33 -3.47 27.03
N GLN A 81 -29.78 -2.29 27.35
CA GLN A 81 -30.50 -1.02 27.23
C GLN A 81 -30.54 -0.50 25.79
N GLU A 82 -29.50 -0.77 25.02
CA GLU A 82 -29.38 -0.31 23.63
C GLU A 82 -28.57 -1.33 22.80
N VAL A 83 -29.03 -1.59 21.58
CA VAL A 83 -28.31 -2.36 20.58
C VAL A 83 -27.09 -1.55 20.13
N PRO A 84 -25.88 -2.13 20.09
CA PRO A 84 -24.71 -1.43 19.57
C PRO A 84 -24.98 -0.88 18.16
N ALA A 85 -24.66 0.40 17.93
CA ALA A 85 -25.00 1.08 16.68
C ALA A 85 -24.54 0.33 15.41
N LEU A 86 -23.36 -0.30 15.49
CA LEU A 86 -22.84 -1.11 14.40
C LEU A 86 -23.70 -2.34 14.07
N ILE A 87 -24.25 -3.01 15.09
CA ILE A 87 -25.14 -4.17 14.87
C ILE A 87 -26.46 -3.72 14.23
N ALA A 88 -26.99 -2.57 14.64
CA ALA A 88 -28.18 -1.99 14.02
C ALA A 88 -27.95 -1.66 12.53
N ILE A 89 -26.79 -1.06 12.19
CA ILE A 89 -26.39 -0.78 10.81
C ILE A 89 -26.26 -2.09 10.01
N LYS A 90 -25.59 -3.11 10.56
CA LYS A 90 -25.40 -4.42 9.90
C LYS A 90 -26.73 -5.13 9.65
N LEU A 91 -27.68 -5.05 10.58
CA LEU A 91 -29.03 -5.59 10.40
C LEU A 91 -29.76 -4.89 9.25
N ARG A 92 -29.83 -3.56 9.26
CA ARG A 92 -30.48 -2.78 8.19
C ARG A 92 -29.85 -3.02 6.83
N ARG A 93 -28.52 -2.97 6.75
CA ARG A 93 -27.79 -3.23 5.50
C ARG A 93 -28.03 -4.64 4.97
N SER A 94 -28.12 -5.64 5.87
CA SER A 94 -28.47 -7.01 5.50
C SER A 94 -29.89 -7.12 4.91
N ILE A 95 -30.86 -6.39 5.48
CA ILE A 95 -32.24 -6.33 4.98
C ILE A 95 -32.26 -5.68 3.60
N VAL A 96 -31.70 -4.48 3.46
CA VAL A 96 -31.71 -3.71 2.20
C VAL A 96 -31.05 -4.50 1.06
N ARG A 97 -29.86 -5.08 1.28
CA ARG A 97 -29.15 -5.84 0.23
C ARG A 97 -29.91 -7.07 -0.23
N ARG A 98 -30.58 -7.77 0.68
CA ARG A 98 -31.37 -8.95 0.33
C ARG A 98 -32.67 -8.60 -0.35
N ARG A 99 -33.35 -7.52 0.06
CA ARG A 99 -34.49 -7.00 -0.73
C ARG A 99 -34.06 -6.69 -2.16
N TYR A 100 -32.90 -6.07 -2.33
CA TYR A 100 -32.37 -5.76 -3.66
C TYR A 100 -32.10 -7.04 -4.48
N GLN A 101 -31.50 -8.06 -3.86
CA GLN A 101 -31.21 -9.36 -4.49
C GLN A 101 -32.45 -10.06 -5.06
N ARG A 102 -33.65 -9.82 -4.51
CA ARG A 102 -34.93 -10.34 -5.01
C ARG A 102 -35.11 -10.20 -6.52
N ARG A 103 -34.57 -9.12 -7.11
CA ARG A 103 -34.66 -8.82 -8.56
C ARG A 103 -33.99 -9.89 -9.43
N TYR A 104 -33.00 -10.60 -8.88
CA TYR A 104 -32.28 -11.66 -9.58
C TYR A 104 -33.03 -12.99 -9.57
N TYR A 105 -33.87 -13.25 -8.56
CA TYR A 105 -34.71 -14.47 -8.51
C TYR A 105 -35.98 -14.36 -9.35
N ALA A 106 -36.51 -13.15 -9.53
CA ALA A 106 -37.72 -12.92 -10.32
C ALA A 106 -37.55 -13.29 -11.81
N GLN A 107 -36.32 -13.31 -12.32
CA GLN A 107 -36.02 -13.66 -13.71
C GLN A 107 -35.71 -15.16 -13.92
N ASP A 108 -35.16 -15.85 -12.93
CA ASP A 108 -34.76 -17.26 -13.05
C ASP A 108 -35.92 -18.27 -12.98
N GLY A 109 -37.12 -17.83 -12.61
CA GLY A 109 -38.31 -18.70 -12.55
C GLY A 109 -38.29 -19.77 -11.45
N ASP A 110 -37.23 -19.83 -10.64
CA ASP A 110 -37.14 -20.73 -9.48
C ASP A 110 -37.96 -20.20 -8.30
N THR A 111 -39.24 -20.55 -8.32
CA THR A 111 -40.20 -20.20 -7.27
C THR A 111 -39.83 -20.72 -5.88
N ALA A 112 -39.06 -21.80 -5.76
CA ALA A 112 -38.70 -22.40 -4.47
C ALA A 112 -37.52 -21.67 -3.81
N SER A 113 -36.51 -21.31 -4.61
CA SER A 113 -35.41 -20.44 -4.16
C SER A 113 -35.93 -19.04 -3.79
N ASN A 114 -36.81 -18.46 -4.62
CA ASN A 114 -37.43 -17.17 -4.32
C ASN A 114 -38.25 -17.19 -3.02
N ALA A 115 -39.04 -18.24 -2.77
CA ALA A 115 -39.82 -18.36 -1.53
C ALA A 115 -38.94 -18.50 -0.28
N SER A 116 -37.80 -19.19 -0.39
CA SER A 116 -36.85 -19.36 0.71
C SER A 116 -36.13 -18.05 1.04
N HIS A 117 -35.73 -17.29 0.01
CA HIS A 117 -35.12 -15.97 0.15
C HIS A 117 -36.11 -14.94 0.73
N GLU A 118 -37.36 -14.90 0.23
CA GLU A 118 -38.41 -14.03 0.78
C GLU A 118 -38.69 -14.35 2.26
N HIS A 119 -38.73 -15.63 2.61
CA HIS A 119 -38.86 -16.02 4.02
C HIS A 119 -37.68 -15.53 4.87
N PHE A 120 -36.45 -15.66 4.37
CA PHE A 120 -35.27 -15.18 5.07
C PHE A 120 -35.31 -13.66 5.32
N VAL A 121 -35.66 -12.87 4.30
CA VAL A 121 -35.83 -11.41 4.44
C VAL A 121 -36.88 -11.07 5.48
N SER A 122 -38.04 -11.73 5.44
CA SER A 122 -39.13 -11.49 6.40
C SER A 122 -38.72 -11.74 7.85
N VAL A 123 -37.82 -12.70 8.09
CA VAL A 123 -37.29 -12.98 9.43
C VAL A 123 -36.38 -11.86 9.91
N LEU A 124 -35.52 -11.31 9.05
CA LEU A 124 -34.67 -10.17 9.42
C LEU A 124 -35.50 -8.92 9.72
N GLU A 125 -36.59 -8.69 8.98
CA GLU A 125 -37.53 -7.60 9.23
C GLU A 125 -38.28 -7.79 10.56
N GLU A 126 -38.76 -9.01 10.85
CA GLU A 126 -39.37 -9.32 12.15
C GLU A 126 -38.39 -9.04 13.29
N MET A 127 -37.13 -9.41 13.12
CA MET A 127 -36.08 -9.13 14.10
C MET A 127 -35.84 -7.62 14.30
N GLU A 128 -35.82 -6.83 13.24
CA GLU A 128 -35.69 -5.37 13.36
C GLU A 128 -36.85 -4.76 14.15
N GLU A 129 -38.09 -5.17 13.86
CA GLU A 129 -39.27 -4.70 14.58
C GLU A 129 -39.25 -5.10 16.06
N ILE A 130 -38.78 -6.30 16.40
CA ILE A 130 -38.59 -6.74 17.79
C ILE A 130 -37.54 -5.88 18.51
N LEU A 131 -36.42 -5.57 17.84
CA LEU A 131 -35.31 -4.81 18.43
C LEU A 131 -35.56 -3.30 18.46
N LYS A 132 -36.53 -2.80 17.69
CA LYS A 132 -36.90 -1.37 17.57
C LYS A 132 -36.96 -0.59 18.90
N PRO A 133 -37.51 -1.13 20.01
CA PRO A 133 -37.57 -0.43 21.30
C PRO A 133 -36.19 -0.14 21.92
N ILE A 134 -35.15 -0.87 21.52
CA ILE A 134 -33.78 -0.79 22.01
C ILE A 134 -32.75 -0.42 20.92
N LEU A 135 -33.17 -0.08 19.70
CA LEU A 135 -32.25 0.45 18.68
C LEU A 135 -31.68 1.83 19.09
N PRO A 136 -30.51 2.26 18.57
CA PRO A 136 -29.99 3.60 18.83
C PRO A 136 -30.98 4.72 18.51
N ARG A 137 -30.97 5.83 19.26
CA ARG A 137 -31.90 6.95 18.99
C ARG A 137 -31.82 7.52 17.56
N ASN A 138 -30.62 7.52 16.97
CA ASN A 138 -30.39 8.04 15.62
C ASN A 138 -31.02 7.14 14.54
N THR A 139 -31.24 5.86 14.84
CA THR A 139 -31.93 4.93 13.94
C THR A 139 -33.45 4.89 14.19
N ARG A 140 -33.98 5.51 15.24
CA ARG A 140 -35.42 5.53 15.56
C ARG A 140 -36.24 6.66 14.90
N LYS A 141 -35.61 7.67 14.28
CA LYS A 141 -36.35 8.69 13.53
C LYS A 141 -36.94 8.04 12.27
N GLU A 142 -38.27 8.16 12.12
CA GLU A 142 -39.04 7.60 11.00
C GLU A 142 -38.54 8.12 9.64
N GLU A 143 -38.40 7.18 8.71
CA GLU A 143 -38.05 7.36 7.31
C GLU A 143 -39.20 8.06 6.56
N GLN A 144 -38.88 9.11 5.79
CA GLN A 144 -39.57 9.28 4.51
C GLN A 144 -39.11 8.14 3.59
N PRO A 145 -39.97 7.61 2.70
CA PRO A 145 -39.61 6.50 1.83
C PRO A 145 -38.62 7.00 0.77
N SER A 146 -37.33 6.95 1.08
CA SER A 146 -36.30 6.92 0.04
C SER A 146 -36.18 5.48 -0.46
N SER A 147 -36.05 5.27 -1.76
CA SER A 147 -35.98 3.91 -2.31
C SER A 147 -34.84 3.10 -1.67
N ASP A 148 -34.96 1.77 -1.66
CA ASP A 148 -33.94 0.86 -1.12
C ASP A 148 -32.55 1.08 -1.76
N ALA A 149 -32.47 1.68 -2.95
CA ALA A 149 -31.22 2.08 -3.61
C ALA A 149 -30.58 3.34 -2.99
N ALA A 150 -31.37 4.26 -2.43
CA ALA A 150 -30.86 5.51 -1.85
C ALA A 150 -30.28 5.31 -0.47
N ALA A 151 -30.85 4.35 0.27
CA ALA A 151 -30.33 3.89 1.54
C ALA A 151 -28.93 3.26 1.40
N LEU A 152 -28.50 2.79 0.22
CA LEU A 152 -27.15 2.24 0.02
C LEU A 152 -26.07 3.33 -0.13
N GLY A 153 -26.41 4.49 -0.73
CA GLY A 153 -25.45 5.56 -1.04
C GLY A 153 -25.25 6.60 0.07
N ASN A 154 -26.27 6.91 0.87
CA ASN A 154 -26.29 8.11 1.73
C ASN A 154 -26.37 7.82 3.25
N MET A 155 -25.78 6.72 3.72
CA MET A 155 -25.89 6.28 5.13
C MET A 155 -25.07 7.11 6.15
N PHE A 156 -24.28 8.09 5.69
CA PHE A 156 -23.45 8.94 6.56
C PHE A 156 -24.14 10.23 7.02
N GLU A 157 -25.30 10.59 6.46
CA GLU A 157 -26.05 11.80 6.83
C GLU A 157 -26.60 11.72 8.28
N ALA A 158 -26.70 10.51 8.85
CA ALA A 158 -27.17 10.28 10.22
C ALA A 158 -26.09 10.38 11.33
N LEU A 159 -24.86 10.76 10.98
CA LEU A 159 -23.76 10.98 11.92
C LEU A 159 -23.57 12.49 12.15
N GLU A 160 -24.26 13.05 13.14
CA GLU A 160 -23.94 14.38 13.64
C GLU A 160 -22.52 14.36 14.26
N LEU A 161 -21.66 15.25 13.77
CA LEU A 161 -20.33 15.54 14.32
C LEU A 161 -20.47 15.93 15.80
N GLU A 162 -19.97 15.11 16.72
CA GLU A 162 -19.69 15.56 18.09
C GLU A 162 -18.50 16.52 18.02
N GLU A 163 -18.76 17.82 18.07
CA GLU A 163 -17.73 18.85 18.23
C GLU A 163 -16.96 18.60 19.53
N THR A 164 -15.70 18.17 19.42
CA THR A 164 -14.80 18.03 20.56
C THR A 164 -14.57 19.40 21.19
N ALA A 165 -14.98 19.55 22.45
CA ALA A 165 -14.67 20.72 23.27
C ALA A 165 -13.14 20.96 23.35
N PRO A 166 -12.69 22.22 23.40
CA PRO A 166 -11.27 22.56 23.33
C PRO A 166 -10.50 22.03 24.55
N GLU A 167 -9.38 21.38 24.26
CA GLU A 167 -8.37 20.93 25.21
C GLU A 167 -7.86 22.12 26.03
N THR A 168 -7.99 22.04 27.36
CA THR A 168 -7.26 22.94 28.26
C THR A 168 -6.08 22.17 28.82
N GLU A 169 -4.88 22.60 28.43
CA GLU A 169 -3.61 22.18 29.00
C GLU A 169 -3.54 22.58 30.48
N GLU A 170 -3.13 21.67 31.37
CA GLU A 170 -1.88 21.79 32.12
C GLU A 170 -1.60 20.60 33.06
N PRO A 171 -0.32 20.35 33.42
CA PRO A 171 0.16 19.10 33.97
C PRO A 171 0.26 19.14 35.50
N SER A 172 0.08 18.01 36.18
CA SER A 172 0.74 17.79 37.48
C SER A 172 0.88 16.31 37.83
N SER A 173 2.14 15.96 38.05
CA SER A 173 2.62 14.73 38.65
C SER A 173 2.22 14.60 40.12
N SER A 174 1.66 13.44 40.51
CA SER A 174 1.99 12.84 41.81
C SER A 174 1.56 11.38 41.86
N SER A 175 2.50 10.54 42.25
CA SER A 175 2.39 9.12 42.58
C SER A 175 1.31 8.80 43.61
N SER A 176 0.54 7.72 43.38
CA SER A 176 0.01 6.90 44.48
C SER A 176 -0.47 5.53 44.01
N THR A 177 0.20 4.52 44.56
CA THR A 177 -0.20 3.16 44.97
C THR A 177 -1.28 2.36 44.22
N ALA A 178 -0.86 1.13 43.92
CA ALA A 178 -1.64 0.04 43.35
C ALA A 178 -2.84 -0.36 44.23
N ALA A 179 -4.01 -0.43 43.61
CA ALA A 179 -5.15 -1.21 44.08
C ALA A 179 -5.55 -2.20 42.97
N THR A 180 -5.43 -3.48 43.29
CA THR A 180 -5.77 -4.60 42.42
C THR A 180 -7.29 -4.76 42.37
N THR A 181 -7.90 -4.45 41.23
CA THR A 181 -9.28 -4.86 40.91
C THR A 181 -9.23 -5.97 39.85
N PRO A 182 -10.09 -7.00 39.94
CA PRO A 182 -10.02 -8.19 39.10
C PRO A 182 -10.46 -7.86 37.68
N THR A 183 -9.59 -8.16 36.72
CA THR A 183 -9.87 -8.16 35.28
C THR A 183 -11.03 -9.12 34.99
N PRO A 184 -12.09 -8.72 34.28
CA PRO A 184 -13.09 -9.66 33.77
C PRO A 184 -12.40 -10.62 32.80
N GLU A 185 -12.67 -11.92 32.97
CA GLU A 185 -12.23 -12.97 32.06
C GLU A 185 -12.65 -12.62 30.62
N THR A 186 -11.67 -12.55 29.72
CA THR A 186 -11.90 -12.43 28.27
C THR A 186 -12.83 -13.55 27.81
N PRO A 187 -13.99 -13.25 27.18
CA PRO A 187 -14.83 -14.29 26.62
C PRO A 187 -14.06 -14.99 25.49
N ALA A 188 -14.19 -16.31 25.43
CA ALA A 188 -13.68 -17.12 24.32
C ALA A 188 -14.21 -16.59 22.97
N ASP A 189 -13.39 -16.62 21.92
CA ASP A 189 -13.83 -16.25 20.56
C ASP A 189 -14.98 -17.20 20.14
N VAL A 190 -16.21 -16.69 20.06
CA VAL A 190 -17.43 -17.39 19.63
C VAL A 190 -17.76 -16.96 18.20
N ILE A 191 -18.00 -17.92 17.30
CA ILE A 191 -18.47 -17.66 15.93
C ILE A 191 -19.83 -18.33 15.76
N CYS A 192 -20.81 -17.60 15.22
CA CYS A 192 -22.14 -18.14 14.92
C CYS A 192 -22.36 -18.19 13.40
N THR A 193 -22.89 -19.30 12.88
CA THR A 193 -23.36 -19.46 11.49
C THR A 193 -24.87 -19.76 11.48
N LEU A 194 -25.54 -19.56 10.35
CA LEU A 194 -26.98 -19.82 10.21
C LEU A 194 -27.22 -21.10 9.43
N GLU A 195 -28.09 -21.98 9.93
CA GLU A 195 -28.44 -23.25 9.28
C GLU A 195 -29.02 -23.01 7.86
N GLN A 196 -29.77 -21.91 7.69
CA GLN A 196 -30.35 -21.48 6.42
C GLN A 196 -29.45 -20.54 5.59
N ALA A 197 -28.26 -20.14 6.08
CA ALA A 197 -27.30 -19.38 5.24
C ALA A 197 -26.78 -20.20 4.04
N ALA A 198 -26.83 -21.53 4.12
CA ALA A 198 -26.56 -22.39 2.97
C ALA A 198 -27.66 -22.35 1.91
N ALA A 199 -28.90 -21.98 2.29
CA ALA A 199 -30.06 -21.86 1.41
C ALA A 199 -30.27 -20.42 0.89
N ASP A 200 -29.73 -19.41 1.59
CA ASP A 200 -29.73 -17.99 1.19
C ASP A 200 -28.40 -17.58 0.50
N LYS A 201 -27.84 -18.49 -0.31
CA LYS A 201 -26.67 -18.17 -1.12
C LYS A 201 -27.05 -17.11 -2.17
N PRO A 202 -26.25 -16.04 -2.33
CA PRO A 202 -26.52 -15.05 -3.37
C PRO A 202 -26.48 -15.71 -4.74
N THR A 203 -27.32 -15.25 -5.67
CA THR A 203 -27.19 -15.66 -7.06
C THR A 203 -25.81 -15.24 -7.58
N GLY A 204 -25.24 -16.02 -8.49
CA GLY A 204 -23.94 -15.69 -9.09
C GLY A 204 -23.93 -14.30 -9.74
N LEU A 205 -25.05 -13.90 -10.36
CA LEU A 205 -25.21 -12.57 -10.97
C LEU A 205 -25.23 -11.44 -9.94
N PHE A 206 -25.91 -11.62 -8.80
CA PHE A 206 -25.93 -10.61 -7.74
C PHE A 206 -24.56 -10.48 -7.06
N ALA A 207 -23.88 -11.61 -6.83
CA ALA A 207 -22.52 -11.61 -6.29
C ALA A 207 -21.54 -10.91 -7.25
N LEU A 208 -21.63 -11.19 -8.56
CA LEU A 208 -20.84 -10.52 -9.59
C LEU A 208 -21.13 -9.01 -9.63
N GLU A 209 -22.40 -8.59 -9.54
CA GLU A 209 -22.76 -7.17 -9.52
C GLU A 209 -22.09 -6.43 -8.35
N MET A 210 -22.09 -6.98 -7.14
CA MET A 210 -21.40 -6.37 -5.99
C MET A 210 -19.89 -6.18 -6.26
N VAL A 211 -19.24 -7.18 -6.87
CA VAL A 211 -17.82 -7.08 -7.24
C VAL A 211 -17.60 -6.02 -8.35
N MET A 212 -18.52 -5.90 -9.30
CA MET A 212 -18.46 -4.88 -10.35
C MET A 212 -18.70 -3.46 -9.82
N GLN A 213 -19.60 -3.29 -8.85
CA GLN A 213 -19.82 -1.99 -8.17
C GLN A 213 -18.58 -1.56 -7.41
N ASP A 214 -17.95 -2.48 -6.67
CA ASP A 214 -16.67 -2.23 -6.01
C ASP A 214 -15.60 -1.81 -7.02
N LEU A 215 -15.46 -2.54 -8.14
CA LEU A 215 -14.52 -2.18 -9.20
C LEU A 215 -14.81 -0.78 -9.77
N TRP A 216 -16.07 -0.46 -10.05
CA TRP A 216 -16.46 0.86 -10.56
C TRP A 216 -16.07 1.99 -9.60
N HIS A 217 -16.38 1.85 -8.31
CA HIS A 217 -16.00 2.83 -7.30
C HIS A 217 -14.49 2.98 -7.17
N MET A 218 -13.75 1.87 -7.18
CA MET A 218 -12.29 1.91 -7.15
C MET A 218 -11.72 2.56 -8.41
N MET A 219 -12.21 2.26 -9.61
CA MET A 219 -11.73 2.87 -10.85
C MET A 219 -11.99 4.38 -10.90
N ARG A 220 -13.12 4.85 -10.35
CA ARG A 220 -13.37 6.29 -10.19
C ARG A 220 -12.33 6.93 -9.27
N PHE A 221 -12.02 6.28 -8.15
CA PHE A 221 -10.97 6.75 -7.23
C PHE A 221 -9.57 6.75 -7.87
N VAL A 222 -9.27 5.75 -8.71
CA VAL A 222 -8.03 5.69 -9.49
C VAL A 222 -7.94 6.88 -10.44
N ARG A 223 -9.00 7.13 -11.24
CA ARG A 223 -9.09 8.31 -12.12
C ARG A 223 -8.87 9.61 -11.33
N GLU A 224 -9.55 9.78 -10.20
CA GLU A 224 -9.40 10.97 -9.33
C GLU A 224 -7.96 11.11 -8.79
N SER A 225 -7.29 10.00 -8.47
CA SER A 225 -5.89 10.01 -8.01
C SER A 225 -4.93 10.46 -9.10
N TRP A 226 -5.12 9.99 -10.34
CA TRP A 226 -4.32 10.42 -11.49
C TRP A 226 -4.59 11.87 -11.89
N GLN A 227 -5.81 12.37 -11.71
CA GLN A 227 -6.11 13.81 -11.85
C GLN A 227 -5.38 14.66 -10.82
N GLN A 228 -5.36 14.23 -9.54
CA GLN A 228 -4.59 14.91 -8.50
C GLN A 228 -3.08 14.92 -8.81
N TYR A 229 -2.54 13.82 -9.35
CA TYR A 229 -1.16 13.79 -9.82
C TYR A 229 -0.90 14.73 -10.99
N ARG A 230 -1.79 14.76 -12.00
CA ARG A 230 -1.70 15.73 -13.11
C ARG A 230 -1.58 17.15 -12.59
N GLU A 231 -2.42 17.50 -11.62
CA GLU A 231 -2.48 18.81 -10.97
C GLU A 231 -1.35 19.08 -9.96
N GLY A 232 -0.44 18.12 -9.73
CA GLY A 232 0.68 18.26 -8.80
C GLY A 232 0.30 18.21 -7.32
N ARG A 233 -0.89 17.68 -7.00
CA ARG A 233 -1.40 17.52 -5.63
C ARG A 233 -1.07 16.16 -5.00
N LEU A 234 -0.54 15.24 -5.78
CA LEU A 234 -0.22 13.87 -5.38
C LEU A 234 1.02 13.38 -6.15
N SER A 235 1.84 12.53 -5.56
CA SER A 235 2.91 11.85 -6.30
C SER A 235 2.36 10.83 -7.30
N VAL A 236 3.11 10.59 -8.38
CA VAL A 236 2.78 9.55 -9.36
C VAL A 236 2.70 8.17 -8.72
N THR A 237 3.60 7.87 -7.78
CA THR A 237 3.67 6.59 -7.06
C THR A 237 2.40 6.33 -6.24
N ALA A 238 1.90 7.33 -5.53
CA ALA A 238 0.65 7.20 -4.79
C ALA A 238 -0.56 7.01 -5.73
N ALA A 239 -0.59 7.66 -6.89
CA ALA A 239 -1.65 7.47 -7.89
C ALA A 239 -1.66 6.07 -8.50
N ALA A 240 -0.49 5.54 -8.89
CA ALA A 240 -0.38 4.25 -9.53
C ALA A 240 -0.64 3.08 -8.57
N ILE A 241 -0.18 3.16 -7.31
CA ILE A 241 -0.46 2.13 -6.31
C ILE A 241 -1.96 2.00 -6.04
N ALA A 242 -2.73 3.09 -6.12
CA ALA A 242 -4.19 3.01 -6.03
C ALA A 242 -4.78 2.14 -7.15
N GLY A 243 -4.26 2.25 -8.39
CA GLY A 243 -4.65 1.41 -9.53
C GLY A 243 -4.31 -0.06 -9.33
N MET A 244 -3.05 -0.32 -8.98
CA MET A 244 -2.54 -1.68 -8.73
C MET A 244 -3.34 -2.40 -7.63
N VAL A 245 -3.55 -1.73 -6.49
CA VAL A 245 -4.29 -2.33 -5.36
C VAL A 245 -5.76 -2.52 -5.71
N ALA A 246 -6.39 -1.59 -6.44
CA ALA A 246 -7.76 -1.73 -6.90
C ALA A 246 -7.95 -2.97 -7.77
N GLN A 247 -7.04 -3.19 -8.71
CA GLN A 247 -7.04 -4.38 -9.56
C GLN A 247 -6.79 -5.65 -8.74
N GLY A 248 -5.82 -5.65 -7.82
CA GLY A 248 -5.56 -6.78 -6.93
C GLY A 248 -6.75 -7.17 -6.04
N ILE A 249 -7.45 -6.18 -5.45
CA ILE A 249 -8.70 -6.41 -4.69
C ILE A 249 -9.75 -7.06 -5.58
N HIS A 250 -9.91 -6.55 -6.81
CA HIS A 250 -10.86 -7.10 -7.76
C HIS A 250 -10.53 -8.57 -8.11
N MET A 251 -9.27 -8.87 -8.44
CA MET A 251 -8.86 -10.25 -8.76
C MET A 251 -9.14 -11.22 -7.62
N ASN A 252 -8.81 -10.83 -6.38
CA ASN A 252 -9.09 -11.66 -5.21
C ASN A 252 -10.59 -11.84 -4.97
N SER A 253 -11.40 -10.81 -5.24
CA SER A 253 -12.86 -10.92 -5.16
C SER A 253 -13.41 -11.93 -6.17
N MET A 254 -12.92 -11.89 -7.41
CA MET A 254 -13.31 -12.86 -8.44
C MET A 254 -12.84 -14.28 -8.12
N THR A 255 -11.65 -14.43 -7.54
CA THR A 255 -11.15 -15.73 -7.06
C THR A 255 -12.05 -16.27 -5.94
N GLU A 256 -12.45 -15.44 -4.97
CA GLU A 256 -13.37 -15.85 -3.90
C GLU A 256 -14.70 -16.36 -4.47
N LEU A 257 -15.30 -15.64 -5.44
CA LEU A 257 -16.54 -16.09 -6.07
C LEU A 257 -16.40 -17.45 -6.76
N ARG A 258 -15.23 -17.75 -7.33
CA ARG A 258 -14.93 -19.04 -7.97
C ARG A 258 -14.72 -20.15 -6.96
N GLU A 259 -13.93 -19.90 -5.91
CA GLU A 259 -13.63 -20.87 -4.85
C GLU A 259 -14.88 -21.28 -4.07
N GLU A 260 -15.84 -20.36 -3.90
CA GLU A 260 -17.10 -20.62 -3.24
C GLU A 260 -18.18 -21.22 -4.16
N GLU A 261 -17.84 -21.47 -5.42
CA GLU A 261 -18.74 -21.98 -6.45
C GLU A 261 -20.00 -21.12 -6.62
N ILE A 262 -19.90 -19.82 -6.36
CA ILE A 262 -21.01 -18.86 -6.47
C ILE A 262 -21.13 -18.34 -7.90
N PHE A 263 -19.99 -18.02 -8.51
CA PHE A 263 -19.93 -17.57 -9.90
C PHE A 263 -18.69 -18.13 -10.59
N ILE A 264 -18.92 -19.08 -11.50
CA ILE A 264 -17.88 -19.67 -12.35
C ILE A 264 -18.33 -19.50 -13.79
N PRO A 265 -17.84 -18.49 -14.52
CA PRO A 265 -18.18 -18.34 -15.93
C PRO A 265 -17.58 -19.52 -16.69
N VAL A 266 -18.39 -20.16 -17.55
CA VAL A 266 -17.97 -21.33 -18.34
C VAL A 266 -16.85 -20.95 -19.30
N ASP A 267 -16.94 -19.75 -19.86
CA ASP A 267 -15.97 -19.13 -20.74
C ASP A 267 -16.06 -17.59 -20.62
N PHE A 268 -15.27 -16.90 -21.44
CA PHE A 268 -15.23 -15.44 -21.46
C PHE A 268 -16.55 -14.82 -21.95
N ASP A 269 -17.21 -15.42 -22.95
CA ASP A 269 -18.49 -14.94 -23.48
C ASP A 269 -19.60 -15.02 -22.43
N ALA A 270 -19.63 -16.07 -21.62
CA ALA A 270 -20.56 -16.21 -20.50
C ALA A 270 -20.36 -15.11 -19.44
N TRP A 271 -19.11 -14.67 -19.23
CA TRP A 271 -18.83 -13.55 -18.35
C TRP A 271 -19.40 -12.24 -18.90
N ILE A 272 -19.18 -11.94 -20.19
CA ILE A 272 -19.75 -10.75 -20.84
C ILE A 272 -21.28 -10.80 -20.85
N GLY A 273 -21.87 -11.95 -21.17
CA GLY A 273 -23.32 -12.16 -21.10
C GLY A 273 -23.88 -11.87 -19.71
N SER A 274 -23.16 -12.26 -18.65
CA SER A 274 -23.55 -11.96 -17.26
C SER A 274 -23.58 -10.46 -16.97
N LEU A 275 -22.62 -9.68 -17.48
CA LEU A 275 -22.61 -8.21 -17.34
C LEU A 275 -23.81 -7.57 -18.04
N LEU A 276 -24.16 -8.05 -19.23
CA LEU A 276 -25.32 -7.56 -19.99
C LEU A 276 -26.63 -7.86 -19.26
N VAL A 277 -26.77 -9.05 -18.67
CA VAL A 277 -27.94 -9.42 -17.85
C VAL A 277 -28.05 -8.53 -16.61
N ILE A 278 -26.94 -8.30 -15.89
CA ILE A 278 -26.91 -7.39 -14.73
C ILE A 278 -27.38 -5.99 -15.14
N ARG A 279 -26.88 -5.48 -16.26
CA ARG A 279 -27.26 -4.18 -16.79
C ARG A 279 -28.76 -4.10 -17.10
N ASP A 280 -29.32 -5.13 -17.73
CA ASP A 280 -30.73 -5.15 -18.10
C ASP A 280 -31.65 -5.24 -16.87
N ILE A 281 -31.27 -6.02 -15.84
CA ILE A 281 -31.95 -6.07 -14.55
C ILE A 281 -31.97 -4.68 -13.90
N ARG A 282 -30.82 -3.98 -13.87
CA ARG A 282 -30.73 -2.62 -13.33
C ARG A 282 -31.59 -1.61 -14.11
N ARG A 283 -31.55 -1.65 -15.43
CA ARG A 283 -32.38 -0.78 -16.30
C ARG A 283 -33.87 -1.03 -16.11
N ALA A 284 -34.29 -2.27 -15.88
CA ALA A 284 -35.68 -2.59 -15.56
C ALA A 284 -36.08 -1.97 -14.22
N ALA A 285 -35.23 -2.05 -13.19
CA ALA A 285 -35.47 -1.45 -11.89
C ALA A 285 -35.58 0.09 -11.95
N ALA A 286 -34.74 0.75 -12.75
CA ALA A 286 -34.76 2.20 -12.88
C ALA A 286 -36.03 2.77 -13.52
N LYS A 287 -36.75 1.97 -14.32
CA LYS A 287 -38.04 2.37 -14.90
C LYS A 287 -39.21 2.30 -13.92
N GLY A 288 -39.01 1.70 -12.73
CA GLY A 288 -40.05 1.46 -11.72
C GLY A 288 -40.11 2.48 -10.58
N ASP A 289 -39.55 3.69 -10.72
CA ASP A 289 -39.42 4.71 -9.65
C ASP A 289 -38.59 4.27 -8.41
N GLU A 290 -37.81 3.19 -8.52
CA GLU A 290 -36.95 2.70 -7.43
C GLU A 290 -35.47 3.14 -7.54
N ALA A 291 -35.11 3.91 -8.57
CA ALA A 291 -33.73 4.34 -8.83
C ALA A 291 -33.47 5.75 -8.29
N ASP A 292 -33.41 5.89 -6.98
CA ASP A 292 -32.79 7.06 -6.37
C ASP A 292 -31.62 6.63 -5.50
N GLY A 293 -30.51 7.34 -5.61
CA GLY A 293 -29.45 7.48 -4.60
C GLY A 293 -28.10 6.78 -4.79
N GLU A 294 -27.88 6.11 -5.93
CA GLU A 294 -26.54 5.93 -6.51
C GLU A 294 -26.52 6.46 -7.95
N ASP A 295 -25.35 6.88 -8.46
CA ASP A 295 -25.18 7.30 -9.86
C ASP A 295 -25.39 6.13 -10.82
N PHE A 296 -26.67 5.80 -11.02
CA PHE A 296 -27.16 4.73 -11.87
C PHE A 296 -26.61 4.87 -13.29
N GLN A 297 -26.59 6.10 -13.81
CA GLN A 297 -26.09 6.39 -15.15
C GLN A 297 -24.60 6.10 -15.27
N GLY A 298 -23.82 6.46 -14.25
CA GLY A 298 -22.39 6.16 -14.17
C GLY A 298 -22.09 4.66 -14.19
N PHE A 299 -22.79 3.86 -13.37
CA PHE A 299 -22.57 2.41 -13.32
C PHE A 299 -23.07 1.69 -14.59
N ASP A 300 -24.22 2.10 -15.14
CA ASP A 300 -24.74 1.55 -16.40
C ASP A 300 -23.79 1.81 -17.59
N ARG A 301 -23.23 3.02 -17.64
CA ARG A 301 -22.20 3.38 -18.61
C ARG A 301 -20.93 2.55 -18.41
N PHE A 302 -20.47 2.39 -17.16
CA PHE A 302 -19.32 1.54 -16.85
C PHE A 302 -19.50 0.11 -17.36
N LEU A 303 -20.64 -0.54 -17.09
CA LEU A 303 -20.91 -1.89 -17.60
C LEU A 303 -20.96 -1.92 -19.13
N THR A 304 -21.54 -0.90 -19.76
CA THR A 304 -21.62 -0.80 -21.22
C THR A 304 -20.24 -0.67 -21.86
N ASP A 305 -19.41 0.23 -21.33
CA ASP A 305 -18.05 0.44 -21.83
C ASP A 305 -17.22 -0.83 -21.62
N LEU A 306 -17.27 -1.45 -20.43
CA LEU A 306 -16.53 -2.66 -20.11
C LEU A 306 -16.92 -3.84 -21.01
N SER A 307 -18.22 -4.02 -21.31
CA SER A 307 -18.70 -5.07 -22.21
C SER A 307 -18.35 -4.84 -23.69
N SER A 308 -17.91 -3.64 -24.08
CA SER A 308 -17.55 -3.30 -25.47
C SER A 308 -16.06 -3.48 -25.79
N LEU A 309 -15.21 -3.47 -24.76
CA LEU A 309 -13.76 -3.66 -24.90
C LEU A 309 -13.33 -5.00 -25.52
N PRO A 310 -14.02 -6.14 -25.28
CA PRO A 310 -13.57 -7.41 -25.84
C PRO A 310 -13.52 -7.41 -27.36
N SER A 311 -14.60 -6.97 -28.01
CA SER A 311 -14.66 -6.90 -29.47
C SER A 311 -13.56 -6.01 -30.04
N LEU A 312 -13.21 -4.94 -29.33
CA LEU A 312 -12.15 -4.02 -29.72
C LEU A 312 -10.77 -4.70 -29.68
N ILE A 313 -10.48 -5.44 -28.61
CA ILE A 313 -9.21 -6.16 -28.44
C ILE A 313 -9.13 -7.33 -29.43
N GLU A 314 -10.21 -8.08 -29.62
CA GLU A 314 -10.29 -9.18 -30.57
C GLU A 314 -10.11 -8.70 -32.01
N ASP A 315 -10.84 -7.65 -32.42
CA ASP A 315 -10.68 -7.02 -33.73
C ASP A 315 -9.22 -6.62 -33.94
N PHE A 316 -8.58 -5.97 -32.96
CA PHE A 316 -7.16 -5.62 -33.06
C PHE A 316 -6.27 -6.86 -33.28
N THR A 317 -6.44 -7.89 -32.46
CA THR A 317 -5.59 -9.10 -32.54
C THR A 317 -5.80 -9.92 -33.81
N ALA A 318 -7.03 -10.00 -34.32
CA ALA A 318 -7.36 -10.74 -35.54
C ALA A 318 -6.71 -10.16 -36.80
N HIS A 319 -6.48 -8.85 -36.83
CA HIS A 319 -5.92 -8.13 -37.98
C HIS A 319 -4.39 -8.03 -37.96
N ARG A 320 -3.71 -8.52 -36.91
CA ARG A 320 -2.27 -8.31 -36.70
C ARG A 320 -1.51 -9.63 -36.62
N ASN A 321 -0.39 -9.73 -37.33
CA ASN A 321 0.48 -10.89 -37.27
C ASN A 321 1.79 -10.54 -36.58
N VAL A 322 1.88 -10.90 -35.29
CA VAL A 322 3.05 -10.65 -34.41
C VAL A 322 4.38 -11.17 -35.00
N THR A 323 4.34 -12.14 -35.93
CA THR A 323 5.55 -12.69 -36.56
C THR A 323 5.88 -12.10 -37.93
N GLY A 324 4.91 -11.48 -38.60
CA GLY A 324 5.05 -10.93 -39.96
C GLY A 324 5.29 -9.43 -40.00
N ASP A 325 4.83 -8.70 -38.98
CA ASP A 325 4.92 -7.25 -38.92
C ASP A 325 6.33 -6.79 -38.49
N ASN A 326 6.79 -5.67 -39.04
CA ASN A 326 8.04 -5.04 -38.61
C ASN A 326 7.76 -3.80 -37.75
N ALA A 327 8.65 -3.50 -36.80
CA ALA A 327 8.48 -2.42 -35.83
C ALA A 327 8.29 -1.04 -36.50
N ALA A 328 8.99 -0.76 -37.60
CA ALA A 328 8.91 0.53 -38.29
C ALA A 328 7.52 0.77 -38.93
N THR A 329 6.92 -0.27 -39.51
CA THR A 329 5.56 -0.21 -40.05
C THR A 329 4.54 0.05 -38.94
N LEU A 330 4.63 -0.70 -37.84
CA LEU A 330 3.72 -0.54 -36.71
C LEU A 330 3.82 0.84 -36.05
N LEU A 331 5.03 1.38 -35.92
CA LEU A 331 5.25 2.74 -35.42
C LEU A 331 4.58 3.81 -36.30
N ALA A 332 4.61 3.62 -37.63
CA ALA A 332 3.97 4.54 -38.56
C ALA A 332 2.44 4.50 -38.48
N GLU A 333 1.88 3.42 -37.96
CA GLU A 333 0.45 3.17 -37.81
C GLU A 333 -0.08 3.49 -36.40
N LEU A 334 0.77 3.98 -35.50
CA LEU A 334 0.36 4.31 -34.13
C LEU A 334 -0.76 5.35 -34.14
N PRO A 335 -1.93 5.01 -33.59
CA PRO A 335 -3.04 5.93 -33.52
C PRO A 335 -2.71 7.03 -32.51
N LYS A 336 -3.11 8.26 -32.81
CA LYS A 336 -2.90 9.43 -31.94
C LYS A 336 -4.22 9.88 -31.37
N CYS A 337 -4.34 9.83 -30.05
CA CYS A 337 -5.51 10.36 -29.35
C CYS A 337 -5.55 11.89 -29.48
N ASP A 338 -6.60 12.42 -30.11
CA ASP A 338 -6.89 13.85 -30.10
C ASP A 338 -7.55 14.25 -28.76
N TRP A 339 -6.78 14.92 -27.92
CA TRP A 339 -7.24 15.43 -26.63
C TRP A 339 -8.00 16.75 -26.73
N THR A 340 -8.02 17.39 -27.90
CA THR A 340 -8.55 18.74 -28.13
C THR A 340 -9.83 18.78 -28.97
N GLY A 341 -10.10 17.72 -29.74
CA GLY A 341 -11.27 17.61 -30.60
C GLY A 341 -12.49 16.91 -29.97
N ASP A 342 -13.60 16.95 -30.69
CA ASP A 342 -14.91 16.36 -30.34
C ASP A 342 -14.95 14.82 -30.57
N MET A 343 -13.88 14.11 -30.20
CA MET A 343 -13.86 12.64 -30.31
C MET A 343 -14.84 12.01 -29.33
N SER A 344 -15.64 11.05 -29.81
CA SER A 344 -16.58 10.31 -28.97
C SER A 344 -15.85 9.49 -27.91
N SER A 345 -16.55 9.10 -26.84
CA SER A 345 -15.94 8.25 -25.79
C SER A 345 -15.46 6.91 -26.37
N GLU A 346 -16.23 6.32 -27.27
CA GLU A 346 -15.95 5.02 -27.88
C GLU A 346 -14.70 5.08 -28.79
N GLU A 347 -14.61 6.09 -29.66
CA GLU A 347 -13.42 6.31 -30.50
C GLU A 347 -12.18 6.58 -29.65
N ARG A 348 -12.33 7.31 -28.55
CA ARG A 348 -11.23 7.55 -27.61
C ARG A 348 -10.78 6.26 -26.93
N HIS A 349 -11.71 5.45 -26.41
CA HIS A 349 -11.38 4.16 -25.78
C HIS A 349 -10.65 3.25 -26.76
N ARG A 350 -11.14 3.15 -28.00
CA ARG A 350 -10.48 2.41 -29.09
C ARG A 350 -9.05 2.88 -29.32
N THR A 351 -8.89 4.18 -29.55
CA THR A 351 -7.59 4.78 -29.83
C THR A 351 -6.57 4.49 -28.72
N LEU A 352 -6.98 4.60 -27.45
CA LEU A 352 -6.09 4.39 -26.31
C LEU A 352 -5.67 2.91 -26.17
N VAL A 353 -6.60 1.97 -26.35
CA VAL A 353 -6.30 0.53 -26.24
C VAL A 353 -5.43 0.06 -27.42
N GLU A 354 -5.77 0.46 -28.65
CA GLU A 354 -4.99 0.11 -29.83
C GLU A 354 -3.57 0.68 -29.76
N GLU A 355 -3.41 1.92 -29.28
CA GLU A 355 -2.08 2.51 -29.05
C GLU A 355 -1.28 1.68 -28.05
N ALA A 356 -1.84 1.32 -26.90
CA ALA A 356 -1.14 0.55 -25.87
C ALA A 356 -0.71 -0.83 -26.39
N LEU A 357 -1.61 -1.55 -27.08
CA LEU A 357 -1.31 -2.84 -27.69
C LEU A 357 -0.21 -2.74 -28.76
N LEU A 358 -0.28 -1.75 -29.66
CA LEU A 358 0.75 -1.53 -30.68
C LEU A 358 2.10 -1.21 -30.04
N GLN A 359 2.15 -0.38 -29.00
CA GLN A 359 3.39 -0.06 -28.31
C GLN A 359 4.01 -1.30 -27.66
N HIS A 360 3.21 -2.19 -27.08
CA HIS A 360 3.69 -3.48 -26.57
C HIS A 360 4.27 -4.36 -27.67
N MET A 361 3.59 -4.45 -28.81
CA MET A 361 4.05 -5.25 -29.94
C MET A 361 5.35 -4.70 -30.53
N VAL A 362 5.45 -3.37 -30.72
CA VAL A 362 6.68 -2.71 -31.16
C VAL A 362 7.83 -2.96 -30.19
N PHE A 363 7.57 -2.80 -28.89
CA PHE A 363 8.58 -3.04 -27.86
C PHE A 363 9.07 -4.48 -27.85
N TYR A 364 8.16 -5.45 -27.97
CA TYR A 364 8.50 -6.88 -28.05
C TYR A 364 9.39 -7.20 -29.26
N LEU A 365 9.06 -6.64 -30.44
CA LEU A 365 9.88 -6.80 -31.65
C LEU A 365 11.25 -6.14 -31.50
N TRP A 366 11.32 -4.96 -30.88
CA TRP A 366 12.57 -4.28 -30.60
C TRP A 366 13.46 -5.06 -29.64
N GLN A 367 12.92 -5.58 -28.53
CA GLN A 367 13.67 -6.40 -27.57
C GLN A 367 14.31 -7.63 -28.22
N LYS A 368 13.58 -8.30 -29.13
CA LYS A 368 14.13 -9.44 -29.88
C LYS A 368 15.36 -9.07 -30.73
N SER A 369 15.49 -7.81 -31.13
CA SER A 369 16.58 -7.34 -31.99
C SER A 369 17.84 -6.90 -31.23
N GLN A 370 17.75 -6.57 -29.94
CA GLN A 370 18.83 -5.91 -29.17
C GLN A 370 19.50 -6.80 -28.10
N ALA A 371 19.28 -8.11 -28.13
CA ALA A 371 19.49 -9.05 -27.02
C ALA A 371 18.55 -8.74 -25.83
N PRO A 372 17.70 -9.70 -25.42
CA PRO A 372 16.57 -9.42 -24.54
C PRO A 372 17.06 -9.00 -23.14
N GLN A 373 16.70 -7.79 -22.73
CA GLN A 373 16.55 -7.45 -21.31
C GLN A 373 15.07 -7.51 -20.96
N ASP A 374 14.72 -8.37 -20.00
CA ASP A 374 13.36 -8.42 -19.47
C ASP A 374 13.05 -7.11 -18.73
N LEU A 375 11.78 -6.69 -18.79
CA LEU A 375 11.31 -5.59 -17.96
C LEU A 375 11.51 -5.96 -16.48
N PRO A 376 12.17 -5.11 -15.67
CA PRO A 376 12.44 -5.42 -14.27
C PRO A 376 11.16 -5.44 -13.43
N VAL A 377 10.14 -4.69 -13.87
CA VAL A 377 8.80 -4.63 -13.28
C VAL A 377 7.76 -4.51 -14.37
N TRP A 378 6.55 -4.97 -14.06
CA TRP A 378 5.45 -5.10 -14.99
C TRP A 378 4.25 -4.44 -14.32
N ASP A 379 3.56 -3.55 -15.02
CA ASP A 379 2.19 -3.20 -14.65
C ASP A 379 1.22 -4.27 -15.17
N ILE A 380 -0.03 -4.21 -14.71
CA ILE A 380 -1.03 -5.23 -14.99
C ILE A 380 -1.38 -5.27 -16.49
N LEU A 381 -1.43 -4.13 -17.19
CA LEU A 381 -1.70 -4.13 -18.64
C LEU A 381 -0.54 -4.77 -19.40
N THR A 382 0.71 -4.46 -19.05
CA THR A 382 1.87 -5.13 -19.67
C THR A 382 1.83 -6.63 -19.46
N TYR A 383 1.51 -7.08 -18.25
CA TYR A 383 1.38 -8.49 -17.91
C TYR A 383 0.29 -9.18 -18.74
N GLU A 384 -0.92 -8.66 -18.71
CA GLU A 384 -2.05 -9.25 -19.43
C GLU A 384 -1.88 -9.20 -20.96
N THR A 385 -1.26 -8.14 -21.49
CA THR A 385 -0.92 -8.04 -22.92
C THR A 385 0.08 -9.12 -23.33
N ASN A 386 1.08 -9.39 -22.49
CA ASN A 386 2.05 -10.46 -22.74
C ASN A 386 1.36 -11.84 -22.74
N GLN A 387 0.44 -12.06 -21.80
CA GLN A 387 -0.33 -13.29 -21.72
C GLN A 387 -1.23 -13.45 -22.95
N LEU A 388 -1.93 -12.39 -23.37
CA LEU A 388 -2.74 -12.36 -24.60
C LEU A 388 -1.92 -12.74 -25.83
N TYR A 389 -0.72 -12.19 -26.01
CA TYR A 389 0.13 -12.55 -27.16
C TYR A 389 0.69 -13.97 -27.11
N ARG A 390 0.78 -14.58 -25.93
CA ARG A 390 1.25 -15.95 -25.75
C ARG A 390 0.14 -16.99 -25.96
N SER A 391 -1.05 -16.74 -25.40
CA SER A 391 -2.18 -17.67 -25.47
C SER A 391 -3.06 -17.44 -26.70
N LEU A 392 -3.10 -16.21 -27.23
CA LEU A 392 -4.12 -15.73 -28.17
C LEU A 392 -5.55 -15.83 -27.60
N GLU A 393 -5.67 -15.89 -26.28
CA GLU A 393 -6.94 -15.97 -25.56
C GLU A 393 -7.15 -14.70 -24.74
N LEU A 394 -8.31 -14.06 -24.91
CA LEU A 394 -8.70 -12.90 -24.15
C LEU A 394 -9.13 -13.28 -22.73
N SER A 395 -8.52 -12.64 -21.73
CA SER A 395 -8.85 -12.85 -20.32
C SER A 395 -9.76 -11.73 -19.80
N ILE A 396 -10.54 -12.02 -18.75
CA ILE A 396 -11.29 -11.00 -17.99
C ILE A 396 -10.34 -9.93 -17.46
N ASN A 397 -9.17 -10.34 -17.00
CA ASN A 397 -8.17 -9.46 -16.42
C ASN A 397 -7.62 -8.46 -17.45
N MET A 398 -7.42 -8.90 -18.69
CA MET A 398 -6.99 -8.04 -19.79
C MET A 398 -8.01 -6.93 -20.07
N VAL A 399 -9.31 -7.23 -20.05
CA VAL A 399 -10.37 -6.23 -20.21
C VAL A 399 -10.34 -5.19 -19.09
N ILE A 400 -10.13 -5.63 -17.86
CA ILE A 400 -10.08 -4.74 -16.69
C ILE A 400 -8.79 -3.91 -16.68
N ALA A 401 -7.67 -4.49 -17.11
CA ALA A 401 -6.41 -3.77 -17.29
C ALA A 401 -6.53 -2.69 -18.37
N ALA A 402 -7.16 -3.01 -19.51
CA ALA A 402 -7.44 -2.06 -20.57
C ALA A 402 -8.37 -0.93 -20.10
N TRP A 403 -9.39 -1.25 -19.29
CA TRP A 403 -10.25 -0.24 -18.69
C TRP A 403 -9.49 0.69 -17.74
N ALA A 404 -8.68 0.15 -16.83
CA ALA A 404 -7.85 0.97 -15.93
C ALA A 404 -6.92 1.90 -16.73
N HIS A 405 -6.30 1.38 -17.80
CA HIS A 405 -5.48 2.19 -18.69
C HIS A 405 -6.25 3.36 -19.33
N ILE A 406 -7.48 3.11 -19.80
CA ILE A 406 -8.37 4.17 -20.32
C ILE A 406 -8.64 5.22 -19.26
N GLU A 407 -8.93 4.80 -18.02
CA GLU A 407 -9.18 5.70 -16.89
C GLU A 407 -7.98 6.59 -16.59
N VAL A 408 -6.78 6.00 -16.52
CA VAL A 408 -5.53 6.73 -16.28
C VAL A 408 -5.20 7.69 -17.42
N ARG A 409 -5.25 7.22 -18.66
CA ARG A 409 -4.97 8.06 -19.84
C ARG A 409 -5.97 9.22 -19.94
N SER A 410 -7.25 8.96 -19.67
CA SER A 410 -8.29 10.00 -19.67
C SER A 410 -8.09 11.02 -18.55
N ALA A 411 -7.61 10.58 -17.37
CA ALA A 411 -7.26 11.48 -16.27
C ALA A 411 -6.09 12.40 -16.61
N LEU A 412 -5.06 11.88 -17.29
CA LEU A 412 -3.86 12.66 -17.66
C LEU A 412 -4.08 13.54 -18.89
N GLY A 413 -4.88 13.07 -19.85
CA GLY A 413 -5.13 13.77 -21.10
C GLY A 413 -3.85 14.08 -21.89
N PRO A 414 -3.62 15.34 -22.30
CA PRO A 414 -2.41 15.70 -23.05
C PRO A 414 -1.12 15.53 -22.23
N GLU A 415 -1.19 15.44 -20.91
CA GLU A 415 -0.05 15.27 -20.01
C GLU A 415 0.29 13.79 -19.73
N HIS A 416 -0.20 12.85 -20.55
CA HIS A 416 0.05 11.41 -20.34
C HIS A 416 1.56 11.03 -20.29
N GLY A 417 2.42 11.76 -20.99
CA GLY A 417 3.88 11.55 -20.94
C GLY A 417 4.59 12.02 -19.66
N LYS A 418 3.88 12.67 -18.72
CA LYS A 418 4.46 13.26 -17.51
C LYS A 418 5.19 12.24 -16.63
N ALA A 419 4.63 11.05 -16.45
CA ALA A 419 5.26 9.99 -15.63
C ALA A 419 6.62 9.55 -16.21
N TYR A 420 6.72 9.41 -17.53
CA TYR A 420 8.00 9.08 -18.18
C TYR A 420 9.03 10.21 -18.05
N ALA A 421 8.60 11.46 -18.18
CA ALA A 421 9.47 12.61 -17.98
C ALA A 421 10.04 12.67 -16.55
N GLU A 422 9.26 12.29 -15.53
CA GLU A 422 9.75 12.16 -14.16
C GLU A 422 10.77 11.02 -14.00
N LEU A 423 10.57 9.89 -14.69
CA LEU A 423 11.56 8.81 -14.74
C LEU A 423 12.88 9.26 -15.37
N GLN A 424 12.82 9.99 -16.48
CA GLN A 424 14.01 10.56 -17.12
C GLN A 424 14.72 11.56 -16.19
N ALA A 425 13.97 12.49 -15.59
CA ALA A 425 14.53 13.46 -14.65
C ALA A 425 15.18 12.79 -13.43
N PHE A 426 14.61 11.68 -12.95
CA PHE A 426 15.23 10.88 -11.91
C PHE A 426 16.55 10.25 -12.38
N ALA A 427 16.58 9.64 -13.56
CA ALA A 427 17.81 9.05 -14.12
C ALA A 427 18.91 10.09 -14.32
N ASP A 428 18.57 11.26 -14.86
CA ASP A 428 19.50 12.39 -15.05
C ASP A 428 20.11 12.88 -13.74
N SER A 429 19.39 12.74 -12.63
CA SER A 429 19.88 13.08 -11.28
C SER A 429 20.67 11.94 -10.63
N ALA A 430 20.20 10.70 -10.76
CA ALA A 430 20.73 9.53 -10.06
C ALA A 430 22.04 9.01 -10.68
N VAL A 431 22.09 8.92 -12.01
CA VAL A 431 23.23 8.37 -12.75
C VAL A 431 24.54 9.12 -12.45
N PRO A 432 24.59 10.47 -12.47
CA PRO A 432 25.81 11.19 -12.11
C PRO A 432 26.28 10.95 -10.68
N GLN A 433 25.35 10.82 -9.72
CA GLN A 433 25.69 10.57 -8.32
C GLN A 433 26.34 9.19 -8.14
N ILE A 434 25.87 8.18 -8.87
CA ILE A 434 26.47 6.83 -8.85
C ILE A 434 27.82 6.83 -9.57
N SER A 435 27.96 7.57 -10.68
CA SER A 435 29.26 7.74 -11.33
C SER A 435 30.28 8.41 -10.42
N GLU A 436 29.92 9.50 -9.76
CA GLU A 436 30.80 10.21 -8.82
C GLU A 436 31.21 9.29 -7.65
N LEU A 437 30.28 8.47 -7.14
CA LEU A 437 30.58 7.46 -6.13
C LEU A 437 31.65 6.47 -6.62
N LEU A 438 31.46 5.89 -7.80
CA LEU A 438 32.36 4.88 -8.36
C LEU A 438 33.75 5.46 -8.67
N GLU A 439 33.81 6.72 -9.14
CA GLU A 439 35.07 7.41 -9.44
C GLU A 439 35.80 7.88 -8.16
N GLY A 440 35.05 8.25 -7.12
CA GLY A 440 35.59 8.79 -5.87
C GLY A 440 36.28 7.77 -4.96
N HIS A 441 36.23 6.48 -5.27
CA HIS A 441 36.84 5.40 -4.49
C HIS A 441 38.04 4.77 -5.22
N PRO A 442 39.29 5.16 -4.90
CA PRO A 442 40.46 4.55 -5.52
C PRO A 442 40.65 3.10 -5.03
N VAL A 443 40.37 2.14 -5.92
CA VAL A 443 40.55 0.68 -5.76
C VAL A 443 39.80 0.11 -4.55
N MET A 444 38.62 -0.46 -4.81
CA MET A 444 37.85 -1.18 -3.80
C MET A 444 38.50 -2.57 -3.53
N PRO A 445 38.88 -2.89 -2.27
CA PRO A 445 39.14 -4.27 -1.87
C PRO A 445 38.08 -5.27 -2.33
N GLU A 446 38.53 -6.49 -2.63
CA GLU A 446 37.74 -7.63 -3.12
C GLU A 446 36.39 -7.81 -2.39
N ILE A 447 36.39 -7.68 -1.06
CA ILE A 447 35.22 -7.89 -0.20
C ILE A 447 34.07 -6.89 -0.46
N TYR A 448 34.30 -5.84 -1.26
CA TYR A 448 33.27 -4.87 -1.65
C TYR A 448 33.08 -4.78 -3.16
N ARG A 449 33.67 -5.71 -3.92
CA ARG A 449 33.41 -5.84 -5.36
C ARG A 449 31.92 -6.04 -5.65
N GLU A 450 31.19 -6.68 -4.74
CA GLU A 450 29.73 -6.84 -4.85
C GLU A 450 28.97 -5.50 -4.82
N LEU A 451 29.38 -4.54 -3.98
CA LEU A 451 28.77 -3.20 -3.94
C LEU A 451 29.04 -2.42 -5.23
N GLU A 452 30.30 -2.46 -5.69
CA GLU A 452 30.71 -1.79 -6.92
C GLU A 452 29.98 -2.39 -8.12
N THR A 453 29.91 -3.72 -8.21
CA THR A 453 29.18 -4.44 -9.26
C THR A 453 27.69 -4.11 -9.21
N GLY A 454 27.09 -4.05 -8.01
CA GLY A 454 25.69 -3.69 -7.81
C GLY A 454 25.39 -2.27 -8.30
N ALA A 455 26.19 -1.29 -7.87
CA ALA A 455 26.05 0.11 -8.29
C ALA A 455 26.28 0.30 -9.81
N LEU A 456 27.27 -0.39 -10.38
CA LEU A 456 27.54 -0.37 -11.81
C LEU A 456 26.36 -0.95 -12.59
N LYS A 457 25.88 -2.14 -12.22
CA LYS A 457 24.72 -2.79 -12.85
C LYS A 457 23.49 -1.87 -12.79
N PHE A 458 23.18 -1.32 -11.61
CA PHE A 458 22.07 -0.39 -11.41
C PHE A 458 22.18 0.82 -12.35
N ARG A 459 23.37 1.42 -12.47
CA ARG A 459 23.61 2.58 -13.35
C ARG A 459 23.38 2.24 -14.82
N GLU A 460 23.91 1.12 -15.30
CA GLU A 460 23.78 0.74 -16.72
C GLU A 460 22.34 0.36 -17.08
N GLU A 461 21.62 -0.34 -16.19
CA GLU A 461 20.21 -0.66 -16.42
C GLU A 461 19.34 0.61 -16.42
N LEU A 462 19.52 1.52 -15.45
CA LEU A 462 18.77 2.78 -15.41
C LEU A 462 19.00 3.61 -16.69
N ARG A 463 20.25 3.70 -17.16
CA ARG A 463 20.59 4.38 -18.42
C ARG A 463 19.92 3.75 -19.63
N TYR A 464 19.86 2.41 -19.68
CA TYR A 464 19.24 1.70 -20.78
C TYR A 464 17.74 2.04 -20.90
N TRP A 465 17.00 1.99 -19.78
CA TRP A 465 15.55 2.25 -19.75
C TRP A 465 15.17 3.73 -19.94
N THR A 466 16.11 4.65 -19.74
CA THR A 466 15.91 6.08 -20.05
C THR A 466 16.67 6.53 -21.28
N SER A 467 17.17 5.60 -22.11
CA SER A 467 17.97 5.93 -23.28
C SER A 467 17.12 6.57 -24.39
N PRO A 468 17.66 7.56 -25.12
CA PRO A 468 17.02 8.11 -26.31
C PRO A 468 16.74 7.05 -27.38
N ASP A 469 17.62 6.04 -27.49
CA ASP A 469 17.48 4.94 -28.45
C ASP A 469 16.21 4.13 -28.20
N LEU A 470 15.89 3.84 -26.93
CA LEU A 470 14.63 3.19 -26.56
C LEU A 470 13.43 4.10 -26.90
N THR A 471 13.48 5.38 -26.54
CA THR A 471 12.39 6.34 -26.85
C THR A 471 12.15 6.50 -28.35
N GLN A 472 13.22 6.41 -29.15
CA GLN A 472 13.13 6.46 -30.61
C GLN A 472 12.57 5.16 -31.19
N ALA A 473 12.88 4.02 -30.58
CA ALA A 473 12.43 2.72 -31.02
C ALA A 473 10.99 2.38 -30.60
N CYS A 474 10.52 2.86 -29.45
CA CYS A 474 9.14 2.75 -29.04
C CYS A 474 8.78 3.89 -28.08
N GLN A 475 7.50 4.26 -28.05
CA GLN A 475 6.98 5.24 -27.10
C GLN A 475 6.21 4.55 -25.97
N LEU A 476 6.54 3.28 -25.68
CA LEU A 476 5.86 2.45 -24.69
C LEU A 476 5.73 3.18 -23.35
N LEU A 477 6.85 3.69 -22.83
CA LEU A 477 6.87 4.34 -21.52
C LEU A 477 6.09 5.66 -21.51
N THR A 478 6.07 6.39 -22.62
CA THR A 478 5.23 7.60 -22.77
C THR A 478 3.74 7.23 -22.83
N ALA A 479 3.39 6.15 -23.54
CA ALA A 479 2.03 5.70 -23.73
C ALA A 479 1.45 5.00 -22.49
N LEU A 480 2.29 4.35 -21.67
CA LEU A 480 1.90 3.63 -20.47
C LEU A 480 2.43 4.33 -19.20
N PRO A 481 1.68 5.32 -18.67
CA PRO A 481 2.08 6.05 -17.47
C PRO A 481 2.21 5.16 -16.23
N GLU A 482 1.41 4.10 -16.12
CA GLU A 482 1.49 3.11 -15.04
C GLU A 482 2.82 2.34 -15.10
N LEU A 483 3.22 1.84 -16.27
CA LEU A 483 4.52 1.17 -16.44
C LEU A 483 5.71 2.10 -16.13
N SER A 484 5.64 3.35 -16.61
CA SER A 484 6.64 4.37 -16.30
C SER A 484 6.78 4.63 -14.82
N GLU A 485 5.65 4.69 -14.11
CA GLU A 485 5.64 4.84 -12.66
C GLU A 485 6.26 3.62 -11.97
N GLN A 486 5.86 2.40 -12.35
CA GLN A 486 6.39 1.18 -11.72
C GLN A 486 7.92 1.13 -11.84
N LEU A 487 8.45 1.47 -13.02
CA LEU A 487 9.89 1.61 -13.24
C LEU A 487 10.49 2.70 -12.36
N LEU A 488 9.87 3.88 -12.30
CA LEU A 488 10.33 4.97 -11.44
C LEU A 488 10.41 4.57 -9.97
N THR A 489 9.39 3.90 -9.45
CA THR A 489 9.35 3.42 -8.07
C THR A 489 10.39 2.32 -7.83
N TYR A 490 10.52 1.35 -8.74
CA TYR A 490 11.57 0.33 -8.69
C TYR A 490 12.97 0.96 -8.59
N TRP A 491 13.27 1.92 -9.48
CA TRP A 491 14.57 2.58 -9.49
C TRP A 491 14.79 3.51 -8.28
N LYS A 492 13.76 4.24 -7.82
CA LYS A 492 13.85 5.06 -6.60
C LYS A 492 14.11 4.23 -5.35
N VAL A 493 13.39 3.12 -5.18
CA VAL A 493 13.57 2.20 -4.05
C VAL A 493 14.96 1.56 -4.12
N GLY A 494 15.39 1.09 -5.29
CA GLY A 494 16.73 0.54 -5.48
C GLY A 494 17.84 1.56 -5.22
N PHE A 495 17.69 2.80 -5.68
CA PHE A 495 18.63 3.90 -5.42
C PHE A 495 18.71 4.23 -3.92
N TYR A 496 17.57 4.28 -3.25
CA TYR A 496 17.50 4.49 -1.80
C TYR A 496 18.16 3.35 -1.03
N TYR A 497 17.87 2.10 -1.41
CA TYR A 497 18.44 0.90 -0.80
C TYR A 497 19.97 0.85 -0.96
N GLU A 498 20.47 1.01 -2.19
CA GLU A 498 21.90 1.02 -2.46
C GLU A 498 22.57 2.20 -1.74
N GLY A 499 21.98 3.39 -1.78
CA GLY A 499 22.50 4.55 -1.05
C GLY A 499 22.65 4.29 0.45
N ILE A 500 21.67 3.65 1.09
CA ILE A 500 21.75 3.24 2.50
C ILE A 500 22.86 2.22 2.73
N ARG A 501 22.95 1.21 1.85
CA ARG A 501 23.95 0.15 1.95
C ARG A 501 25.36 0.74 1.93
N TRP A 502 25.63 1.62 0.96
CA TRP A 502 26.86 2.40 0.89
C TRP A 502 27.10 3.27 2.13
N ALA A 503 26.07 3.96 2.63
CA ALA A 503 26.21 4.78 3.83
C ALA A 503 26.53 3.97 5.10
N ASN A 504 26.07 2.71 5.18
CA ASN A 504 26.33 1.81 6.30
C ASN A 504 27.75 1.19 6.27
N ASP A 505 28.26 0.87 5.07
CA ASP A 505 29.41 -0.04 4.92
C ASP A 505 30.79 0.58 5.26
N PHE A 506 30.85 1.86 5.63
CA PHE A 506 32.14 2.58 5.80
C PHE A 506 32.25 3.52 7.01
N GLY A 507 31.15 3.77 7.74
CA GLY A 507 31.15 4.68 8.88
C GLY A 507 31.45 6.17 8.55
N ALA A 508 31.61 6.52 7.26
CA ALA A 508 31.92 7.88 6.80
C ALA A 508 30.86 8.88 7.24
N LEU A 509 29.61 8.54 6.97
CA LEU A 509 28.49 9.41 7.25
C LEU A 509 28.30 9.64 8.76
N VAL A 510 28.49 8.59 9.56
CA VAL A 510 28.44 8.70 11.03
C VAL A 510 29.58 9.58 11.53
N SER A 511 30.80 9.42 10.99
CA SER A 511 31.94 10.30 11.30
C SER A 511 31.63 11.76 10.98
N LEU A 512 31.11 12.04 9.78
CA LEU A 512 30.69 13.38 9.35
C LEU A 512 29.68 14.00 10.33
N VAL A 513 28.63 13.25 10.67
CA VAL A 513 27.57 13.71 11.58
C VAL A 513 28.12 14.03 12.97
N GLN A 514 29.03 13.20 13.49
CA GLN A 514 29.68 13.41 14.78
C GLN A 514 30.58 14.65 14.77
N LEU A 515 31.34 14.84 13.69
CA LEU A 515 32.21 16.02 13.51
C LEU A 515 31.38 17.31 13.39
N TYR A 516 30.29 17.31 12.61
CA TYR A 516 29.39 18.45 12.52
C TYR A 516 28.74 18.77 13.87
N ASN A 517 28.28 17.75 14.61
CA ASN A 517 27.72 17.96 15.95
C ASN A 517 28.79 18.51 16.91
N ALA A 518 30.03 18.03 16.87
CA ALA A 518 31.12 18.60 17.67
C ALA A 518 31.38 20.06 17.31
N ALA A 519 31.46 20.40 16.01
CA ALA A 519 31.64 21.78 15.56
C ALA A 519 30.50 22.70 16.00
N LYS A 520 29.26 22.20 16.00
CA LYS A 520 28.09 22.93 16.49
C LYS A 520 28.13 23.21 17.99
N GLN A 521 28.49 22.21 18.80
CA GLN A 521 28.48 22.33 20.27
C GLN A 521 29.65 23.18 20.80
N GLU A 522 30.76 23.23 20.05
CA GLU A 522 31.95 24.02 20.39
C GLU A 522 31.91 25.45 19.80
N ASP A 523 30.80 25.82 19.15
CA ASP A 523 30.56 27.14 18.53
C ASP A 523 31.65 27.54 17.52
N ILE A 524 32.03 26.61 16.65
CA ILE A 524 33.09 26.79 15.64
C ILE A 524 32.60 26.61 14.20
N LEU A 525 31.29 26.48 14.00
CA LEU A 525 30.70 26.52 12.66
C LEU A 525 30.92 27.90 12.03
N PRO A 526 31.10 27.99 10.70
CA PRO A 526 31.05 29.25 9.99
C PRO A 526 29.81 30.10 10.34
N PRO A 527 29.94 31.43 10.50
CA PRO A 527 28.82 32.29 10.86
C PRO A 527 27.63 32.14 9.91
N GLY A 528 26.45 31.86 10.46
CA GLY A 528 25.21 31.69 9.70
C GLY A 528 25.07 30.36 8.96
N TRP A 529 26.10 29.50 8.98
CA TRP A 529 26.01 28.18 8.36
C TRP A 529 25.31 27.18 9.28
N SER A 530 24.47 26.36 8.67
CA SER A 530 23.92 25.16 9.28
C SER A 530 23.80 24.10 8.19
N TRP A 531 23.69 22.84 8.60
CA TRP A 531 23.40 21.72 7.71
C TRP A 531 21.99 21.19 8.00
N PRO A 532 20.91 21.76 7.41
CA PRO A 532 19.53 21.40 7.73
C PRO A 532 19.21 19.94 7.42
N THR A 533 19.70 19.44 6.28
CA THR A 533 19.53 18.04 5.85
C THR A 533 20.22 17.08 6.82
N GLY A 534 21.44 17.39 7.26
CA GLY A 534 22.12 16.61 8.31
C GLY A 534 21.42 16.68 9.67
N GLN A 535 20.82 17.81 10.02
CA GLN A 535 19.99 17.93 11.23
C GLN A 535 18.75 17.04 11.16
N ARG A 536 18.07 16.98 10.00
CA ARG A 536 16.98 16.01 9.78
C ARG A 536 17.46 14.58 9.88
N LEU A 537 18.62 14.26 9.29
CA LEU A 537 19.24 12.94 9.37
C LEU A 537 19.51 12.53 10.84
N MET A 538 20.13 13.41 11.63
CA MET A 538 20.38 13.19 13.06
C MET A 538 19.10 13.02 13.88
N ALA A 539 18.06 13.80 13.59
CA ALA A 539 16.78 13.68 14.27
C ALA A 539 16.07 12.35 13.93
N ARG A 540 16.20 11.89 12.69
CA ARG A 540 15.59 10.65 12.18
C ARG A 540 16.33 9.40 12.63
N TYR A 541 17.66 9.47 12.74
CA TYR A 541 18.52 8.36 13.17
C TYR A 541 19.25 8.74 14.46
N PRO A 542 18.55 8.89 15.60
CA PRO A 542 19.17 9.26 16.86
C PRO A 542 20.15 8.19 17.33
N ASP A 543 19.96 6.95 16.87
CA ASP A 543 20.85 5.84 17.16
C ASP A 543 22.29 6.17 16.77
N MET A 544 22.56 7.02 15.75
CA MET A 544 23.92 7.48 15.34
C MET A 544 24.78 8.02 16.48
N PHE A 545 24.17 8.36 17.62
CA PHE A 545 24.83 8.72 18.85
C PHE A 545 24.63 7.65 19.93
N VAL A 546 25.69 7.36 20.67
CA VAL A 546 25.60 6.52 21.87
C VAL A 546 24.56 7.11 22.84
N GLU A 547 23.72 6.26 23.42
CA GLU A 547 22.58 6.65 24.28
C GLU A 547 21.49 7.47 23.57
N ARG A 548 21.43 7.46 22.23
CA ARG A 548 20.43 8.18 21.40
C ARG A 548 20.45 9.69 21.61
N ARG A 549 21.59 10.26 22.05
CA ARG A 549 21.71 11.69 22.37
C ARG A 549 23.04 12.24 21.85
N PRO A 550 23.03 13.39 21.14
CA PRO A 550 24.25 14.04 20.70
C PRO A 550 25.18 14.37 21.89
N PRO A 551 26.46 14.00 21.85
CA PRO A 551 27.40 14.38 22.90
C PRO A 551 27.59 15.90 22.93
N ARG A 552 27.92 16.43 24.12
CA ARG A 552 28.04 17.88 24.39
C ARG A 552 29.42 18.31 24.89
N SER A 553 30.41 17.44 24.78
CA SER A 553 31.76 17.72 25.29
C SER A 553 32.77 16.82 24.59
N ARG A 554 33.98 17.34 24.36
CA ARG A 554 35.13 16.61 23.77
C ARG A 554 35.25 15.14 24.18
N ARG A 555 35.38 14.87 25.48
CA ARG A 555 35.55 13.50 26.01
C ARG A 555 34.40 12.56 25.65
N LYS A 556 33.17 13.09 25.58
CA LYS A 556 31.99 12.31 25.20
C LYS A 556 31.91 12.04 23.70
N TYR A 557 32.46 12.90 22.83
CA TYR A 557 32.59 12.58 21.39
C TYR A 557 33.53 11.40 21.20
N GLU A 558 34.69 11.44 21.85
CA GLU A 558 35.66 10.36 21.83
C GLU A 558 35.08 9.05 22.38
N ASP A 559 34.49 9.09 23.58
CA ASP A 559 33.87 7.90 24.19
C ASP A 559 32.74 7.34 23.32
N ALA A 560 31.95 8.21 22.68
CA ALA A 560 30.89 7.78 21.77
C ALA A 560 31.47 7.07 20.54
N LEU A 561 32.42 7.70 19.83
CA LEU A 561 33.06 7.10 18.66
C LEU A 561 33.81 5.81 19.01
N ARG A 562 34.49 5.74 20.14
CA ARG A 562 35.18 4.51 20.59
C ARG A 562 34.22 3.37 20.90
N ARG A 563 33.08 3.65 21.53
CA ARG A 563 32.04 2.63 21.79
C ARG A 563 31.42 2.12 20.50
N VAL A 564 31.33 3.00 19.50
CA VAL A 564 30.75 2.72 18.19
C VAL A 564 31.68 1.87 17.32
N TYR A 565 32.95 2.27 17.19
CA TYR A 565 33.87 1.69 16.21
C TYR A 565 34.86 0.67 16.79
N GLY A 566 34.97 0.57 18.13
CA GLY A 566 36.02 -0.21 18.79
C GLY A 566 37.40 0.48 18.72
N PHE A 567 38.37 -0.04 19.47
CA PHE A 567 39.78 0.41 19.39
C PHE A 567 40.66 -0.78 18.97
N PRO A 568 41.74 -0.60 18.19
CA PRO A 568 42.57 -1.71 17.70
C PRO A 568 43.27 -2.50 18.83
N ALA A 569 43.38 -1.92 20.02
CA ALA A 569 43.95 -2.57 21.20
C ALA A 569 43.06 -3.69 21.77
N ASP A 570 41.77 -3.70 21.45
CA ASP A 570 40.79 -4.71 21.89
C ASP A 570 40.71 -5.86 20.85
N ARG A 571 41.87 -6.38 20.41
CA ARG A 571 42.00 -7.47 19.43
C ARG A 571 41.29 -8.73 19.94
N GLY A 572 40.01 -8.89 19.61
CA GLY A 572 39.20 -10.03 20.04
C GLY A 572 37.74 -9.70 20.33
N ARG A 573 37.34 -8.43 20.38
CA ARG A 573 35.92 -8.04 20.39
C ARG A 573 35.51 -7.59 18.98
N GLU A 574 34.57 -8.33 18.38
CA GLU A 574 33.87 -7.93 17.16
C GLU A 574 33.40 -6.47 17.26
N MET A 575 33.40 -5.73 16.14
CA MET A 575 32.77 -4.41 16.03
C MET A 575 31.40 -4.47 16.71
N ARG A 576 31.22 -3.73 17.82
CA ARG A 576 30.04 -3.92 18.68
C ARG A 576 28.74 -3.39 18.08
N GLN A 577 28.80 -2.50 17.10
CA GLN A 577 27.63 -1.99 16.40
C GLN A 577 27.97 -1.73 14.93
N VAL A 578 27.46 -2.59 14.04
CA VAL A 578 27.28 -2.23 12.64
C VAL A 578 26.10 -1.26 12.60
N TRP A 579 26.33 -0.04 12.13
CA TRP A 579 25.24 0.90 11.90
C TRP A 579 24.33 0.36 10.83
N GLN A 580 23.04 0.35 11.10
CA GLN A 580 22.03 -0.03 10.14
C GLN A 580 21.01 1.10 10.08
N PHE A 581 21.21 2.05 9.16
CA PHE A 581 20.13 2.92 8.75
C PHE A 581 18.97 2.02 8.30
N THR A 582 17.88 2.01 9.08
CA THR A 582 16.76 1.14 8.78
C THR A 582 16.11 1.59 7.49
N LEU A 583 15.86 0.65 6.58
CA LEU A 583 15.05 0.87 5.39
C LEU A 583 13.68 1.39 5.81
N GLN A 584 13.29 2.54 5.28
CA GLN A 584 12.02 3.19 5.62
C GLN A 584 10.93 2.97 4.56
N VAL A 585 11.24 2.17 3.53
CA VAL A 585 10.39 1.90 2.36
C VAL A 585 9.92 0.46 2.36
N SER A 586 9.75 -0.12 3.56
CA SER A 586 9.35 -1.52 3.69
C SER A 586 8.00 -1.78 3.04
N LEU A 587 7.10 -0.78 3.06
CA LEU A 587 5.82 -0.88 2.39
C LEU A 587 6.00 -1.03 0.88
N LEU A 588 6.64 -0.06 0.23
CA LEU A 588 6.90 -0.08 -1.23
C LEU A 588 7.64 -1.35 -1.67
N ASN A 589 8.57 -1.85 -0.86
CA ASN A 589 9.31 -3.07 -1.16
C ASN A 589 8.52 -4.37 -0.94
N SER A 590 7.36 -4.29 -0.28
CA SER A 590 6.50 -5.44 0.03
C SER A 590 5.20 -5.47 -0.77
N LEU A 591 4.97 -4.47 -1.64
CA LEU A 591 3.76 -4.43 -2.47
C LEU A 591 3.82 -5.55 -3.50
N ASP A 592 2.96 -6.55 -3.33
CA ASP A 592 2.69 -7.56 -4.36
C ASP A 592 1.61 -7.02 -5.30
N MET A 593 1.77 -7.22 -6.61
CA MET A 593 0.81 -6.79 -7.62
C MET A 593 -0.52 -7.57 -7.51
N PHE A 594 -0.51 -8.82 -7.04
CA PHE A 594 -1.67 -9.72 -7.15
C PHE A 594 -2.34 -10.09 -5.82
N ASN A 595 -1.72 -9.80 -4.67
CA ASN A 595 -2.15 -10.40 -3.40
C ASN A 595 -2.76 -9.39 -2.40
N TRP A 596 -3.69 -8.56 -2.85
CA TRP A 596 -4.34 -7.54 -2.02
C TRP A 596 -5.60 -8.05 -1.31
N THR A 597 -5.47 -8.34 -0.01
CA THR A 597 -6.58 -8.78 0.87
C THR A 597 -6.81 -7.83 2.04
N ALA A 598 -7.90 -8.01 2.79
CA ALA A 598 -8.21 -7.23 4.00
C ALA A 598 -7.09 -7.31 5.04
N ALA A 599 -6.54 -8.51 5.20
CA ALA A 599 -5.41 -8.77 6.07
C ALA A 599 -4.15 -8.07 5.56
N GLU A 600 -3.91 -8.11 4.25
CA GLU A 600 -2.71 -7.53 3.66
C GLU A 600 -2.71 -6.00 3.73
N ILE A 601 -3.81 -5.34 3.37
CA ILE A 601 -3.95 -3.89 3.53
C ILE A 601 -3.80 -3.51 5.00
N SER A 602 -4.42 -4.28 5.90
CA SER A 602 -4.31 -4.01 7.33
C SER A 602 -2.88 -4.17 7.85
N ARG A 603 -2.17 -5.21 7.40
CA ARG A 603 -0.76 -5.47 7.72
C ARG A 603 0.09 -4.28 7.28
N VAL A 604 -0.06 -3.88 6.02
CA VAL A 604 0.58 -2.71 5.42
C VAL A 604 0.35 -1.43 6.22
N LEU A 605 -0.90 -1.12 6.56
CA LEU A 605 -1.25 0.08 7.32
C LEU A 605 -0.72 0.04 8.76
N GLN A 606 -0.59 -1.13 9.36
CA GLN A 606 -0.04 -1.30 10.71
C GLN A 606 1.48 -1.24 10.76
N GLU A 607 2.15 -1.78 9.74
CA GLU A 607 3.61 -1.79 9.64
C GLU A 607 4.17 -0.44 9.20
N SER A 608 3.37 0.40 8.53
CA SER A 608 3.80 1.75 8.14
C SER A 608 4.19 2.57 9.37
N ARG A 609 5.48 2.88 9.48
CA ARG A 609 6.05 3.67 10.58
C ARG A 609 5.70 5.16 10.48
N LEU A 610 5.24 5.60 9.31
CA LEU A 610 4.95 7.01 9.01
C LEU A 610 3.51 7.42 9.32
N CYS A 611 2.60 6.45 9.49
CA CYS A 611 1.19 6.71 9.80
C CYS A 611 0.70 6.28 11.21
N PRO A 612 1.41 6.57 12.33
CA PRO A 612 0.89 6.29 13.67
C PRO A 612 -0.44 6.99 13.98
N SER A 613 -0.68 8.18 13.43
CA SER A 613 -1.94 8.94 13.58
C SER A 613 -3.11 8.24 12.91
N LEU A 614 -2.88 7.61 11.75
CA LEU A 614 -3.87 6.83 11.02
C LEU A 614 -4.24 5.56 11.79
N ALA A 615 -3.23 4.83 12.27
CA ALA A 615 -3.41 3.65 13.12
C ALA A 615 -4.03 3.99 14.49
N ALA A 616 -3.73 5.17 15.05
CA ALA A 616 -4.31 5.65 16.30
C ALA A 616 -5.78 6.09 16.12
N SER A 617 -6.11 6.76 15.01
CA SER A 617 -7.50 7.06 14.63
C SER A 617 -8.34 5.80 14.52
N MET A 618 -7.79 4.72 13.95
CA MET A 618 -8.45 3.41 13.90
C MET A 618 -8.70 2.82 15.30
N ARG A 619 -7.78 3.00 16.25
CA ARG A 619 -7.95 2.51 17.63
C ARG A 619 -8.93 3.36 18.46
N LYS A 620 -8.94 4.68 18.24
CA LYS A 620 -9.67 5.65 19.07
C LYS A 620 -11.17 5.68 18.78
N ARG A 621 -11.61 5.33 17.56
CA ARG A 621 -13.03 5.41 17.16
C ARG A 621 -13.93 4.31 17.72
N GLY A 622 -13.40 3.23 18.31
CA GLY A 622 -14.20 2.15 18.92
C GLY A 622 -15.12 1.35 17.97
N GLY A 623 -15.40 1.88 16.78
CA GLY A 623 -16.09 1.22 15.68
C GLY A 623 -15.12 0.47 14.79
N GLU A 624 -15.59 -0.65 14.27
CA GLU A 624 -14.91 -1.45 13.25
C GLU A 624 -14.43 -0.53 12.11
N PRO A 625 -13.16 -0.60 11.67
CA PRO A 625 -12.73 0.11 10.48
C PRO A 625 -13.30 -0.63 9.26
N ASN A 626 -14.60 -0.51 8.99
CA ASN A 626 -15.18 -0.99 7.74
C ASN A 626 -14.66 -0.12 6.61
N LEU A 627 -13.54 -0.55 6.05
CA LEU A 627 -12.95 0.07 4.88
C LEU A 627 -13.68 -0.51 3.68
N ARG A 628 -14.59 0.25 3.06
CA ARG A 628 -14.93 -0.08 1.66
C ARG A 628 -13.62 -0.08 0.86
N PRO A 629 -13.58 -0.72 -0.32
CA PRO A 629 -12.33 -0.82 -1.06
C PRO A 629 -11.72 0.57 -1.32
N VAL A 630 -12.55 1.57 -1.63
CA VAL A 630 -12.13 2.96 -1.80
C VAL A 630 -11.53 3.58 -0.53
N ASP A 631 -12.14 3.34 0.64
CA ASP A 631 -11.63 3.90 1.89
C ASP A 631 -10.25 3.29 2.25
N ALA A 632 -10.04 2.00 1.90
CA ALA A 632 -8.75 1.34 2.01
C ALA A 632 -7.70 1.95 1.06
N LEU A 633 -8.09 2.16 -0.21
CA LEU A 633 -7.23 2.79 -1.21
C LEU A 633 -6.83 4.21 -0.80
N GLU A 634 -7.76 5.01 -0.28
CA GLU A 634 -7.48 6.38 0.17
C GLU A 634 -6.44 6.41 1.28
N ARG A 635 -6.58 5.53 2.26
CA ARG A 635 -5.63 5.43 3.38
C ARG A 635 -4.27 4.93 2.93
N LEU A 636 -4.23 3.91 2.08
CA LEU A 636 -3.00 3.39 1.53
C LEU A 636 -2.26 4.47 0.74
N ARG A 637 -2.97 5.18 -0.14
CA ARG A 637 -2.44 6.28 -0.94
C ARG A 637 -1.79 7.35 -0.06
N GLN A 638 -2.40 7.72 1.07
CA GLN A 638 -1.81 8.67 2.02
C GLN A 638 -0.52 8.14 2.65
N CYS A 639 -0.50 6.87 3.08
CA CYS A 639 0.72 6.25 3.63
C CYS A 639 1.86 6.21 2.60
N ILE A 640 1.54 5.92 1.34
CA ILE A 640 2.51 5.89 0.24
C ILE A 640 3.06 7.28 -0.04
N GLU A 641 2.21 8.31 -0.08
CA GLU A 641 2.66 9.69 -0.29
C GLU A 641 3.71 10.09 0.75
N ASP A 642 3.47 9.77 2.03
CA ASP A 642 4.40 10.05 3.11
C ASP A 642 5.74 9.31 2.94
N GLU A 643 5.73 8.05 2.45
CA GLU A 643 6.95 7.29 2.14
C GLU A 643 7.71 7.83 0.93
N VAL A 644 7.00 8.26 -0.11
CA VAL A 644 7.60 8.83 -1.32
C VAL A 644 8.31 10.15 -1.00
N ILE A 645 7.69 11.01 -0.17
CA ILE A 645 8.31 12.25 0.33
C ILE A 645 9.64 11.93 1.02
N LEU A 646 9.69 10.86 1.80
CA LEU A 646 10.89 10.45 2.52
C LEU A 646 12.03 10.00 1.59
N ILE A 647 11.72 9.20 0.57
CA ILE A 647 12.70 8.75 -0.43
C ILE A 647 13.29 9.96 -1.16
N ASN A 648 12.44 10.91 -1.54
CA ASN A 648 12.85 12.07 -2.30
C ASN A 648 13.67 13.08 -1.47
N ASP A 649 13.47 13.19 -0.14
CA ASP A 649 14.24 14.11 0.73
C ASP A 649 15.65 13.60 1.08
N THR A 650 15.97 12.33 0.82
CA THR A 650 17.20 11.71 1.34
C THR A 650 18.22 11.37 0.25
N ALA A 651 19.24 12.22 0.08
CA ALA A 651 20.30 12.04 -0.91
C ALA A 651 21.48 11.20 -0.38
N TRP A 652 21.26 9.91 -0.10
CA TRP A 652 22.25 9.02 0.53
C TRP A 652 23.60 8.96 -0.18
N PHE A 653 23.63 8.85 -1.51
CA PHE A 653 24.88 8.83 -2.26
C PHE A 653 25.66 10.15 -2.11
N ARG A 654 24.99 11.31 -2.18
CA ARG A 654 25.64 12.60 -1.92
C ARG A 654 26.18 12.71 -0.50
N TYR A 655 25.45 12.21 0.50
CA TYR A 655 25.94 12.20 1.88
C TYR A 655 27.18 11.33 2.02
N HIS A 656 27.20 10.16 1.39
CA HIS A 656 28.35 9.26 1.42
C HIS A 656 29.57 9.88 0.72
N VAL A 657 29.42 10.33 -0.52
CA VAL A 657 30.50 10.96 -1.29
C VAL A 657 31.03 12.21 -0.57
N GLY A 658 30.15 13.07 -0.08
CA GLY A 658 30.54 14.27 0.67
C GLY A 658 31.27 13.92 1.96
N ALA A 659 30.78 12.94 2.73
CA ALA A 659 31.45 12.46 3.93
C ALA A 659 32.86 11.95 3.63
N TRP A 660 33.03 11.21 2.54
CA TRP A 660 34.33 10.73 2.09
C TRP A 660 35.29 11.86 1.71
N LYS A 661 34.83 12.86 0.96
CA LYS A 661 35.65 14.05 0.65
C LYS A 661 36.15 14.74 1.92
N ILE A 662 35.28 14.93 2.90
CA ILE A 662 35.59 15.59 4.18
C ILE A 662 36.59 14.77 4.99
N VAL A 663 36.38 13.46 5.07
CA VAL A 663 37.29 12.55 5.77
C VAL A 663 38.66 12.48 5.10
N HIS A 664 38.70 12.43 3.76
CA HIS A 664 39.97 12.47 3.03
C HIS A 664 40.71 13.79 3.27
N ARG A 665 39.97 14.91 3.31
CA ARG A 665 40.56 16.21 3.65
C ARG A 665 41.12 16.23 5.07
N LEU A 666 40.40 15.66 6.03
CA LEU A 666 40.89 15.50 7.41
C LEU A 666 42.17 14.66 7.44
N TYR A 667 42.23 13.57 6.68
CA TYR A 667 43.44 12.76 6.54
C TYR A 667 44.62 13.59 6.02
N GLU A 668 44.47 14.33 4.92
CA GLU A 668 45.52 15.19 4.38
C GLU A 668 46.01 16.23 5.40
N MET A 669 45.08 16.85 6.12
CA MET A 669 45.38 17.84 7.15
C MET A 669 46.20 17.23 8.29
N MET A 670 45.85 16.02 8.75
CA MET A 670 46.58 15.34 9.80
C MET A 670 47.91 14.75 9.31
N ALA A 671 47.97 14.22 8.08
CA ALA A 671 49.19 13.72 7.46
C ALA A 671 50.21 14.83 7.18
N THR A 672 49.77 16.08 6.99
CA THR A 672 50.67 17.23 6.86
C THR A 672 51.26 17.65 8.22
N LEU A 673 50.53 17.39 9.32
CA LEU A 673 50.96 17.73 10.68
C LEU A 673 51.84 16.66 11.32
N SER A 674 51.55 15.40 11.03
CA SER A 674 52.37 14.25 11.39
C SER A 674 53.52 14.18 10.37
N GLY A 675 54.79 14.21 10.78
CA GLY A 675 55.90 14.06 9.82
C GLY A 675 55.84 12.71 9.08
N PRO A 676 56.50 12.55 7.92
CA PRO A 676 56.39 11.36 7.06
C PRO A 676 56.78 10.02 7.73
N ASP A 677 57.50 10.07 8.86
CA ASP A 677 57.90 8.89 9.62
C ASP A 677 56.92 8.49 10.74
N ASP A 678 55.85 9.26 10.98
CA ASP A 678 54.88 8.98 12.04
C ASP A 678 54.15 7.66 11.76
N GLN A 679 54.27 6.72 12.71
CA GLN A 679 53.61 5.42 12.64
C GLN A 679 52.09 5.54 12.44
N ARG A 680 51.48 6.62 12.93
CA ARG A 680 50.05 6.88 12.76
C ARG A 680 49.66 7.14 11.31
N ILE A 681 50.56 7.68 10.47
CA ILE A 681 50.27 7.83 9.03
C ILE A 681 50.14 6.46 8.38
N ARG A 682 51.06 5.53 8.69
CA ARG A 682 50.95 4.14 8.20
C ARG A 682 49.67 3.46 8.71
N GLU A 683 49.30 3.70 9.97
CA GLU A 683 48.04 3.19 10.53
C GLU A 683 46.82 3.85 9.88
N TRP A 684 46.86 5.14 9.51
CA TRP A 684 45.80 5.84 8.80
C TRP A 684 45.69 5.41 7.34
N GLU A 685 46.82 5.21 6.64
CA GLU A 685 46.85 4.61 5.30
C GLU A 685 46.24 3.22 5.33
N LEU A 686 46.60 2.41 6.34
CA LEU A 686 45.94 1.13 6.60
C LEU A 686 44.45 1.33 6.95
N CYS A 687 44.03 2.35 7.69
CA CYS A 687 42.62 2.60 7.99
C CYS A 687 41.81 3.11 6.78
N LEU A 688 42.45 3.81 5.84
CA LEU A 688 41.88 4.16 4.54
C LEU A 688 41.76 2.89 3.68
N HIS A 689 42.73 1.98 3.76
CA HIS A 689 42.75 0.71 3.02
C HIS A 689 41.81 -0.36 3.61
N PHE A 690 41.71 -0.43 4.94
CA PHE A 690 40.88 -1.34 5.75
C PHE A 690 39.60 -0.69 6.27
N ARG A 691 39.29 0.52 5.79
CA ARG A 691 37.96 1.15 5.80
C ARG A 691 37.34 1.36 7.18
N ASN A 692 38.11 1.88 8.12
CA ASN A 692 37.56 2.39 9.37
C ASN A 692 38.07 3.81 9.61
N ILE A 693 37.69 4.70 8.68
CA ILE A 693 37.98 6.14 8.68
C ILE A 693 37.55 6.85 9.97
N SER A 694 36.69 6.21 10.73
CA SER A 694 36.34 6.57 12.10
C SER A 694 37.55 6.72 13.02
N TYR A 695 38.65 5.99 12.77
CA TYR A 695 39.89 6.15 13.54
C TYR A 695 40.55 7.50 13.31
N ILE A 696 40.53 8.00 12.07
CA ILE A 696 41.02 9.34 11.71
C ILE A 696 40.19 10.40 12.46
N THR A 697 38.87 10.20 12.54
CA THR A 697 37.95 11.04 13.32
C THR A 697 38.22 10.97 14.82
N ILE A 698 38.49 9.79 15.39
CA ILE A 698 38.83 9.61 16.80
C ILE A 698 40.16 10.30 17.13
N ASP A 699 41.16 10.14 16.25
CA ASP A 699 42.50 10.73 16.44
C ASP A 699 42.49 12.25 16.34
N LEU A 700 41.60 12.84 15.54
CA LEU A 700 41.35 14.29 15.58
C LEU A 700 41.05 14.73 17.01
N PHE A 701 40.17 14.05 17.74
CA PHE A 701 39.83 14.43 19.12
C PHE A 701 40.97 14.23 20.12
N HIS A 702 42.00 13.45 19.78
CA HIS A 702 43.24 13.31 20.57
C HIS A 702 44.31 14.33 20.21
N HIS A 703 44.22 14.94 19.03
CA HIS A 703 45.25 15.84 18.55
C HIS A 703 45.32 17.14 19.40
N PRO A 704 46.51 17.66 19.71
CA PRO A 704 46.64 18.92 20.46
C PRO A 704 45.97 20.12 19.77
N ARG A 705 45.98 20.13 18.43
CA ARG A 705 45.41 21.18 17.57
C ARG A 705 44.02 20.87 17.01
N TRP A 706 43.25 20.04 17.72
CA TRP A 706 41.96 19.55 17.22
C TRP A 706 40.95 20.66 16.93
N ARG A 707 40.97 21.76 17.71
CA ARG A 707 40.01 22.86 17.53
C ARG A 707 40.29 23.63 16.25
N GLU A 708 41.56 23.93 15.94
CA GLU A 708 41.94 24.59 14.70
C GLU A 708 41.64 23.71 13.48
N LEU A 709 41.92 22.40 13.60
CA LEU A 709 41.61 21.43 12.57
C LEU A 709 40.10 21.31 12.33
N LEU A 710 39.30 21.23 13.40
CA LEU A 710 37.85 21.13 13.30
C LEU A 710 37.21 22.41 12.73
N GLN A 711 37.78 23.59 13.02
CA GLN A 711 37.35 24.85 12.42
C GLN A 711 37.61 24.89 10.91
N GLN A 712 38.83 24.52 10.47
CA GLN A 712 39.14 24.42 9.04
C GLN A 712 38.27 23.37 8.35
N LEU A 713 38.02 22.24 9.02
CA LEU A 713 37.16 21.21 8.49
C LEU A 713 35.72 21.70 8.37
N ALA A 714 35.19 22.45 9.34
CA ALA A 714 33.85 23.02 9.28
C ALA A 714 33.66 23.99 8.10
N GLN A 715 34.70 24.77 7.74
CA GLN A 715 34.70 25.58 6.52
C GLN A 715 34.62 24.70 5.27
N PHE A 716 35.40 23.62 5.22
CA PHE A 716 35.33 22.66 4.10
C PHE A 716 33.99 21.90 4.06
N MET A 717 33.40 21.58 5.20
CA MET A 717 32.06 20.98 5.26
C MET A 717 31.00 21.90 4.67
N GLN A 718 31.10 23.21 4.88
CA GLN A 718 30.23 24.19 4.24
C GLN A 718 30.42 24.20 2.71
N GLU A 719 31.63 24.05 2.21
CA GLU A 719 31.85 23.96 0.75
C GLU A 719 31.22 22.71 0.13
N VAL A 720 31.30 21.58 0.85
CA VAL A 720 30.71 20.30 0.42
C VAL A 720 29.19 20.26 0.61
N PHE A 721 28.68 20.89 1.67
CA PHE A 721 27.27 21.00 2.02
C PHE A 721 26.90 22.48 2.25
N PRO A 722 26.71 23.25 1.16
CA PRO A 722 26.48 24.69 1.21
C PRO A 722 25.20 25.11 1.93
#